data_AF-A0AAN9Z4H7-F1
#
_entry.id   AF-A0AAN9Z4H7-F1
#
_cell.length_a   1.000
_cell.length_b   1.000
_cell.length_c   1.000
_cell.angle_alpha   90.00
_cell.angle_beta   90.00
_cell.angle_gamma   90.00
#
_symmetry.space_group_name_H-M   'P 1'
#
loop_
_entity.id
_entity.type
_entity.pdbx_description
1 polymer ?
#
loop_
_entity_poly.entity_id
_entity_poly.type
_entity_poly.pdbx_seq_one_letter_code
_entity_poly.pdbx_strand_id
1 'polypeptide(L)'
;MQTGFGPGVSSSPSPTPQSPPPLASRRPHSPDTPNPAEPVTETPSPQMARAGWVLRTLLLGRGAPSVLRDHKSGGRLLRRCAAGSDLVDWLLALGWVALRSRSHAAAMWQALLEEGVIAHVSGEHPFKDKCVLYQFWQDMEGATALPTDDDVAEAEDQLNASLMALSMQAPDAHLRMILRKQGHERTAEELETIYEELVHIKALAHLSNSVKRELAAAVVFEAHARAGTVLFNQGDEGRSWYIILHGSVDVVIHGKGVVTTLQEGDDFGKLALINDAPRAATIVLREDNCHFLRVDKDAFNRILRDVEANTVRLKEHGKDVLVLEKISPSHTHAYSHFKYTVMAGTPQKMLEHLLETRLDSRGAGGSVGGRDVTMSACDHFLEDFLLTHIVFMPAKQLVSELARHYRIDSPAQDRDFILACKRRVVQFVHRWAVAIRHPVFDDRTCREFIEELATEVEADCMQWSSLQEEASLIHHVMSQLRRYQDERTQHAGQMWKLPPCGQPVSLFSGSTEGRTMIRPTDDIIFRVYCADHTYCTLRFPMNTTADVIKVTAADKLKIRHDDLALAEVKSTGERIVFRDSDLGLPTSLSLNGRIFVSPRDHMDALTCLPEQETATEGLECDLELVSTRELAYHMTLFDWDLFWCVHEYELIYHTFGRHNFGQITSNLDVFLRRFNEIQYWVVTELCMTQSLSKRVQILRKFIKLAAYCKEYQNLNAFFAIVMGLSNVAVSRLSMTWEKLPSKFRKLFTEFESLIDPSRNHRAYRISVGKLQPPMVPFMPLLIKDMTFVHEGNKTCVDGLVNFEKMHMLAQTMRTIRYCRSRHLVLEPPSPKTEMELRSYISCLRTIDNQRVLTSLSQKLEPRRS
;
A
#
# COMPACT_ATOMS: atom_id res chain seq x y z
N MET A 1 -3.00 65.38 -37.90
CA MET A 1 -1.79 66.17 -37.61
C MET A 1 -0.68 65.20 -37.21
N GLN A 2 0.46 65.29 -37.93
CA GLN A 2 1.85 64.91 -37.60
C GLN A 2 2.16 63.51 -36.97
N THR A 3 2.85 62.63 -37.75
CA THR A 3 4.28 62.17 -37.62
C THR A 3 4.48 61.09 -36.54
N GLY A 4 5.20 59.96 -36.68
CA GLY A 4 6.05 59.34 -37.71
C GLY A 4 6.78 58.11 -37.11
N PHE A 5 7.58 57.40 -37.94
CA PHE A 5 8.63 56.40 -37.66
C PHE A 5 8.32 54.90 -37.40
N GLY A 6 8.89 54.05 -38.27
CA GLY A 6 9.48 52.73 -37.96
C GLY A 6 8.90 51.51 -38.70
N PRO A 7 9.67 50.78 -39.54
CA PRO A 7 9.23 49.48 -40.06
C PRO A 7 9.44 48.42 -38.97
N GLY A 8 8.34 47.83 -38.50
CA GLY A 8 8.37 46.69 -37.59
C GLY A 8 8.94 45.44 -38.29
N VAL A 9 9.92 44.82 -37.64
CA VAL A 9 10.35 43.45 -37.92
C VAL A 9 9.15 42.53 -37.72
N SER A 10 8.68 41.91 -38.80
CA SER A 10 7.67 40.85 -38.72
C SER A 10 8.34 39.58 -38.20
N SER A 11 8.25 39.32 -36.89
CA SER A 11 8.46 37.98 -36.36
C SER A 11 7.31 37.09 -36.82
N SER A 12 7.57 36.24 -37.80
CA SER A 12 6.68 35.14 -38.16
C SER A 12 6.45 34.27 -36.92
N PRO A 13 5.21 33.87 -36.59
CA PRO A 13 4.97 32.89 -35.55
C PRO A 13 5.63 31.57 -35.95
N SER A 14 6.30 30.92 -35.00
CA SER A 14 6.79 29.55 -35.14
C SER A 14 5.64 28.61 -35.53
N PRO A 15 5.88 27.60 -36.38
CA PRO A 15 4.82 26.70 -36.81
C PRO A 15 4.39 25.86 -35.61
N THR A 16 3.12 26.00 -35.20
CA THR A 16 2.48 25.02 -34.33
C THR A 16 2.56 23.63 -34.98
N PRO A 17 2.93 22.56 -34.24
CA PRO A 17 3.03 21.23 -34.82
C PRO A 17 1.64 20.80 -35.32
N GLN A 18 1.53 20.60 -36.64
CA GLN A 18 0.31 20.10 -37.27
C GLN A 18 0.06 18.65 -36.81
N SER A 19 -1.19 18.33 -36.45
CA SER A 19 -1.64 16.96 -36.19
C SER A 19 -1.60 16.14 -37.49
N PRO A 20 -1.28 14.84 -37.45
CA PRO A 20 -1.29 14.01 -38.65
C PRO A 20 -2.71 13.94 -39.25
N PRO A 21 -2.83 13.82 -40.59
CA PRO A 21 -4.11 13.61 -41.24
C PRO A 21 -4.68 12.22 -40.88
N PRO A 22 -6.02 12.04 -40.86
CA PRO A 22 -6.63 10.73 -40.60
C PRO A 22 -6.17 9.71 -41.65
N LEU A 23 -5.70 8.55 -41.19
CA LEU A 23 -5.23 7.47 -42.04
C LEU A 23 -6.32 7.04 -43.03
N ALA A 24 -6.03 7.10 -44.34
CA ALA A 24 -6.93 6.68 -45.39
C ALA A 24 -7.40 5.23 -45.16
N SER A 25 -8.73 5.05 -45.11
CA SER A 25 -9.46 3.81 -44.81
C SER A 25 -8.79 2.55 -45.35
N ARG A 26 -8.03 1.84 -44.51
CA ARG A 26 -7.81 0.41 -44.66
C ARG A 26 -8.98 -0.31 -44.01
N ARG A 27 -9.48 -1.38 -44.66
CA ARG A 27 -10.68 -2.11 -44.23
C ARG A 27 -10.58 -2.44 -42.74
N PRO A 28 -11.61 -2.15 -41.92
CA PRO A 28 -11.58 -2.55 -40.52
C PRO A 28 -11.41 -4.07 -40.47
N HIS A 29 -10.32 -4.53 -39.86
CA HIS A 29 -10.19 -5.92 -39.46
C HIS A 29 -11.30 -6.24 -38.47
N SER A 30 -11.80 -7.49 -38.48
CA SER A 30 -12.87 -7.92 -37.58
C SER A 30 -12.53 -7.54 -36.13
N PRO A 31 -13.48 -7.03 -35.32
CA PRO A 31 -13.26 -6.76 -33.90
C PRO A 31 -12.74 -7.97 -33.11
N ASP A 32 -12.85 -9.18 -33.68
CA ASP A 32 -12.40 -10.43 -33.06
C ASP A 32 -10.89 -10.71 -33.20
N THR A 33 -10.16 -9.99 -34.07
CA THR A 33 -8.70 -10.13 -34.23
C THR A 33 -8.03 -8.77 -34.46
N PRO A 34 -7.92 -7.89 -33.44
CA PRO A 34 -7.31 -6.58 -33.59
C PRO A 34 -5.80 -6.70 -33.85
N ASN A 35 -5.29 -6.00 -34.87
CA ASN A 35 -3.85 -5.97 -35.15
C ASN A 35 -3.14 -5.09 -34.09
N PRO A 36 -2.25 -5.63 -33.24
CA PRO A 36 -1.55 -4.85 -32.22
C PRO A 36 -0.56 -3.82 -32.80
N ALA A 37 -0.28 -3.86 -34.10
CA ALA A 37 0.54 -2.88 -34.80
C ALA A 37 -0.21 -1.64 -35.30
N GLU A 38 -1.55 -1.65 -35.26
CA GLU A 38 -2.37 -0.53 -35.73
C GLU A 38 -2.65 0.47 -34.60
N PRO A 39 -2.73 1.79 -34.93
CA PRO A 39 -3.14 2.81 -33.98
C PRO A 39 -4.52 2.52 -33.37
N VAL A 40 -4.72 2.90 -32.11
CA VAL A 40 -6.01 2.86 -31.42
C VAL A 40 -6.84 4.10 -31.69
N THR A 41 -6.17 5.22 -31.96
CA THR A 41 -6.75 6.54 -32.19
C THR A 41 -6.62 6.92 -33.66
N GLU A 42 -7.59 7.69 -34.18
CA GLU A 42 -7.49 8.23 -35.55
C GLU A 42 -6.40 9.30 -35.67
N THR A 43 -6.19 10.08 -34.60
CA THR A 43 -5.17 11.13 -34.50
C THR A 43 -4.52 11.11 -33.11
N PRO A 44 -3.20 11.33 -33.02
CA PRO A 44 -2.49 11.38 -31.76
C PRO A 44 -3.00 12.52 -30.89
N SER A 45 -3.10 12.27 -29.59
CA SER A 45 -3.33 13.33 -28.60
C SER A 45 -2.25 14.43 -28.71
N PRO A 46 -2.57 15.71 -28.39
CA PRO A 46 -1.59 16.80 -28.46
C PRO A 46 -0.32 16.54 -27.65
N GLN A 47 -0.45 15.84 -26.51
CA GLN A 47 0.66 15.45 -25.66
C GLN A 47 1.57 14.41 -26.32
N MET A 48 1.00 13.37 -26.95
CA MET A 48 1.79 12.34 -27.63
C MET A 48 2.40 12.84 -28.94
N ALA A 49 1.65 13.67 -29.70
CA ALA A 49 2.18 14.35 -30.87
C ALA A 49 3.39 15.22 -30.51
N ARG A 50 3.31 15.96 -29.39
CA ARG A 50 4.42 16.79 -28.91
C ARG A 50 5.61 15.96 -28.43
N ALA A 51 5.37 14.92 -27.65
CA ALA A 51 6.44 14.01 -27.22
C ALA A 51 7.15 13.38 -28.41
N GLY A 52 6.39 12.95 -29.43
CA GLY A 52 6.92 12.46 -30.70
C GLY A 52 7.83 13.46 -31.40
N TRP A 53 7.39 14.71 -31.51
CA TRP A 53 8.20 15.79 -32.08
C TRP A 53 9.51 15.98 -31.31
N VAL A 54 9.45 16.08 -29.99
CA VAL A 54 10.65 16.29 -29.14
C VAL A 54 11.66 15.17 -29.36
N LEU A 55 11.23 13.91 -29.26
CA LEU A 55 12.14 12.76 -29.43
C LEU A 55 12.72 12.69 -30.84
N ARG A 56 11.88 12.91 -31.87
CA ARG A 56 12.33 12.93 -33.26
C ARG A 56 13.35 14.03 -33.52
N THR A 57 13.11 15.24 -33.01
CA THR A 57 14.02 16.37 -33.15
C THR A 57 15.38 16.06 -32.55
N LEU A 58 15.42 15.49 -31.34
CA LEU A 58 16.68 15.12 -30.68
C LEU A 58 17.39 13.94 -31.36
N LEU A 59 16.65 12.98 -31.92
CA LEU A 59 17.21 11.87 -32.71
C LEU A 59 17.84 12.33 -34.03
N LEU A 60 17.45 13.50 -34.55
CA LEU A 60 17.96 14.09 -35.80
C LEU A 60 18.93 15.28 -35.57
N GLY A 61 19.07 15.75 -34.33
CA GLY A 61 19.87 16.92 -33.96
C GLY A 61 21.38 16.76 -34.22
N ARG A 62 22.09 17.89 -34.32
CA ARG A 62 23.54 17.88 -34.56
C ARG A 62 24.28 17.23 -33.39
N GLY A 63 25.03 16.15 -33.67
CA GLY A 63 25.77 15.38 -32.66
C GLY A 63 24.99 14.20 -32.07
N ALA A 64 23.74 13.98 -32.47
CA ALA A 64 22.98 12.80 -32.11
C ALA A 64 23.62 11.51 -32.69
N PRO A 65 23.51 10.36 -32.00
CA PRO A 65 23.90 9.09 -32.59
C PRO A 65 23.10 8.87 -33.87
N SER A 66 23.70 8.26 -34.90
CA SER A 66 23.03 8.01 -36.18
C SER A 66 21.98 6.90 -36.09
N VAL A 67 20.97 7.05 -35.23
CA VAL A 67 19.93 6.06 -34.94
C VAL A 67 18.95 5.96 -36.10
N LEU A 68 18.46 7.10 -36.60
CA LEU A 68 17.56 7.15 -37.75
C LEU A 68 18.37 7.10 -39.05
N ARG A 69 18.18 6.04 -39.86
CA ARG A 69 18.91 5.79 -41.11
C ARG A 69 17.99 5.39 -42.24
N ASP A 70 18.46 5.65 -43.46
CA ASP A 70 17.78 5.18 -44.66
C ASP A 70 18.07 3.69 -44.89
N HIS A 71 17.01 2.92 -45.15
CA HIS A 71 17.08 1.48 -45.39
C HIS A 71 16.50 1.14 -46.76
N LYS A 72 17.15 0.26 -47.51
CA LYS A 72 16.60 -0.31 -48.76
C LYS A 72 16.03 -1.68 -48.45
N SER A 73 14.72 -1.84 -48.60
CA SER A 73 14.03 -3.14 -48.45
C SER A 73 13.11 -3.37 -49.63
N GLY A 74 13.25 -4.51 -50.31
CA GLY A 74 12.38 -4.90 -51.44
C GLY A 74 12.32 -3.89 -52.60
N GLY A 75 13.39 -3.13 -52.85
CA GLY A 75 13.43 -2.09 -53.91
C GLY A 75 12.83 -0.74 -53.52
N ARG A 76 12.23 -0.59 -52.32
CA ARG A 76 11.74 0.67 -51.78
C ARG A 76 12.77 1.28 -50.82
N LEU A 77 13.03 2.58 -50.96
CA LEU A 77 13.83 3.34 -49.98
C LEU A 77 12.92 3.77 -48.83
N LEU A 78 13.22 3.27 -47.64
CA LEU A 78 12.60 3.65 -46.37
C LEU A 78 13.50 4.70 -45.72
N ARG A 79 13.05 5.95 -45.65
CA ARG A 79 13.88 7.05 -45.14
C ARG A 79 13.79 7.14 -43.62
N ARG A 80 14.91 7.40 -42.95
CA ARG A 80 14.99 7.74 -41.51
C ARG A 80 14.19 6.75 -40.62
N CYS A 81 14.48 5.47 -40.77
CA CYS A 81 13.95 4.42 -39.91
C CYS A 81 14.98 4.03 -38.84
N ALA A 82 14.51 3.50 -37.72
CA ALA A 82 15.39 2.94 -36.69
C ALA A 82 14.91 1.54 -36.28
N ALA A 83 15.86 0.70 -35.89
CA ALA A 83 15.53 -0.55 -35.21
C ALA A 83 14.95 -0.26 -33.82
N GLY A 84 13.95 -1.05 -33.39
CA GLY A 84 13.38 -0.91 -32.05
C GLY A 84 14.41 -1.01 -30.93
N SER A 85 15.41 -1.89 -31.08
CA SER A 85 16.55 -1.99 -30.14
C SER A 85 17.34 -0.69 -30.01
N ASP A 86 17.60 -0.02 -31.13
CA ASP A 86 18.40 1.20 -31.16
C ASP A 86 17.63 2.38 -30.55
N LEU A 87 16.30 2.42 -30.74
CA LEU A 87 15.42 3.39 -30.09
C LEU A 87 15.36 3.20 -28.56
N VAL A 88 15.35 1.94 -28.10
CA VAL A 88 15.42 1.63 -26.66
C VAL A 88 16.78 2.02 -26.08
N ASP A 89 17.87 1.67 -26.77
CA ASP A 89 19.24 2.00 -26.35
C ASP A 89 19.44 3.52 -26.27
N TRP A 90 18.91 4.26 -27.24
CA TRP A 90 18.96 5.72 -27.24
C TRP A 90 18.23 6.31 -26.02
N LEU A 91 17.04 5.82 -25.70
CA LEU A 91 16.27 6.30 -24.53
C LEU A 91 17.02 6.02 -23.22
N LEU A 92 17.68 4.86 -23.12
CA LEU A 92 18.51 4.49 -21.95
C LEU A 92 19.77 5.36 -21.85
N ALA A 93 20.38 5.71 -22.98
CA ALA A 93 21.57 6.55 -23.03
C ALA A 93 21.32 7.99 -22.54
N LEU A 94 20.07 8.47 -22.53
CA LEU A 94 19.71 9.76 -21.93
C LEU A 94 19.99 9.81 -20.41
N GLY A 95 20.14 8.66 -19.75
CA GLY A 95 20.38 8.59 -18.30
C GLY A 95 19.22 9.15 -17.48
N TRP A 96 18.01 9.13 -18.04
CA TRP A 96 16.82 9.66 -17.37
C TRP A 96 16.46 8.79 -16.17
N VAL A 97 16.47 9.40 -14.99
CA VAL A 97 16.46 8.67 -13.71
C VAL A 97 15.18 7.86 -13.48
N ALA A 98 14.05 8.28 -14.06
CA ALA A 98 12.79 7.56 -13.93
C ALA A 98 12.67 6.34 -14.88
N LEU A 99 13.62 6.14 -15.80
CA LEU A 99 13.65 4.96 -16.67
C LEU A 99 14.15 3.74 -15.89
N ARG A 100 13.32 2.70 -15.77
CA ARG A 100 13.55 1.58 -14.84
C ARG A 100 14.14 0.34 -15.51
N SER A 101 13.86 0.14 -16.79
CA SER A 101 14.22 -1.08 -17.54
C SER A 101 14.07 -0.86 -19.05
N ARG A 102 14.64 -1.79 -19.84
CA ARG A 102 14.40 -1.89 -21.28
C ARG A 102 12.92 -2.08 -21.62
N SER A 103 12.20 -2.88 -20.82
CA SER A 103 10.76 -3.10 -21.00
C SER A 103 9.94 -1.82 -20.79
N HIS A 104 10.33 -0.98 -19.81
CA HIS A 104 9.70 0.32 -19.60
C HIS A 104 9.94 1.25 -20.79
N ALA A 105 11.18 1.28 -21.32
CA ALA A 105 11.50 2.04 -22.52
C ALA A 105 10.69 1.56 -23.74
N ALA A 106 10.59 0.24 -23.95
CA ALA A 106 9.79 -0.33 -25.03
C ALA A 106 8.30 0.03 -24.91
N ALA A 107 7.76 0.07 -23.68
CA ALA A 107 6.39 0.48 -23.41
C ALA A 107 6.15 1.99 -23.70
N MET A 108 7.13 2.85 -23.43
CA MET A 108 7.07 4.27 -23.82
C MET A 108 7.01 4.44 -25.34
N TRP A 109 7.78 3.64 -26.09
CA TRP A 109 7.68 3.63 -27.54
C TRP A 109 6.37 3.02 -28.04
N GLN A 110 5.84 2.00 -27.36
CA GLN A 110 4.51 1.46 -27.65
C GLN A 110 3.41 2.52 -27.52
N ALA A 111 3.50 3.43 -26.55
CA ALA A 111 2.55 4.55 -26.40
C ALA A 111 2.57 5.51 -27.61
N LEU A 112 3.73 5.71 -28.23
CA LEU A 112 3.82 6.49 -29.47
C LEU A 112 3.29 5.72 -30.68
N LEU A 113 3.48 4.40 -30.71
CA LEU A 113 3.01 3.55 -31.80
C LEU A 113 1.48 3.47 -31.83
N GLU A 114 0.86 3.28 -30.67
CA GLU A 114 -0.59 3.13 -30.57
C GLU A 114 -1.36 4.43 -30.88
N GLU A 115 -0.71 5.58 -30.77
CA GLU A 115 -1.25 6.90 -31.13
C GLU A 115 -0.89 7.30 -32.56
N GLY A 116 -0.22 6.41 -33.32
CA GLY A 116 0.15 6.66 -34.71
C GLY A 116 1.27 7.69 -34.91
N VAL A 117 2.02 8.04 -33.85
CA VAL A 117 3.16 8.95 -33.94
C VAL A 117 4.36 8.26 -34.60
N ILE A 118 4.56 6.98 -34.29
CA ILE A 118 5.46 6.09 -35.00
C ILE A 118 4.68 4.90 -35.53
N ALA A 119 5.18 4.24 -36.57
CA ALA A 119 4.58 3.01 -37.05
C ALA A 119 5.65 1.98 -37.42
N HIS A 120 5.31 0.70 -37.22
CA HIS A 120 6.12 -0.40 -37.71
C HIS A 120 6.06 -0.42 -39.23
N VAL A 121 7.22 -0.53 -39.89
CA VAL A 121 7.31 -0.36 -41.34
C VAL A 121 6.46 -1.39 -42.11
N SER A 122 6.33 -2.63 -41.62
CA SER A 122 5.44 -3.63 -42.25
C SER A 122 4.00 -3.62 -41.71
N GLY A 123 3.73 -2.92 -40.59
CA GLY A 123 2.43 -2.95 -39.93
C GLY A 123 2.05 -4.30 -39.29
N GLU A 124 3.01 -5.20 -39.05
CA GLU A 124 2.73 -6.55 -38.55
C GLU A 124 2.99 -6.73 -37.03
N HIS A 125 3.69 -5.79 -36.39
CA HIS A 125 4.13 -5.96 -35.02
C HIS A 125 3.84 -4.74 -34.15
N PRO A 126 3.45 -4.94 -32.88
CA PRO A 126 3.57 -3.90 -31.88
C PRO A 126 5.05 -3.57 -31.67
N PHE A 127 5.34 -2.54 -30.88
CA PHE A 127 6.70 -2.17 -30.57
C PHE A 127 7.45 -3.34 -29.91
N LYS A 128 8.62 -3.64 -30.47
CA LYS A 128 9.51 -4.72 -30.04
C LYS A 128 10.91 -4.16 -29.91
N ASP A 129 11.53 -4.40 -28.76
CA ASP A 129 12.96 -4.22 -28.51
C ASP A 129 13.77 -5.30 -29.27
N LYS A 130 13.75 -5.20 -30.60
CA LYS A 130 14.38 -6.10 -31.57
C LYS A 130 14.83 -5.31 -32.80
N CYS A 131 15.57 -5.98 -33.68
CA CYS A 131 15.98 -5.44 -34.98
C CYS A 131 14.82 -5.46 -36.00
N VAL A 132 13.73 -4.77 -35.66
CA VAL A 132 12.58 -4.50 -36.54
C VAL A 132 12.41 -2.99 -36.67
N LEU A 133 12.03 -2.53 -37.87
CA LEU A 133 12.13 -1.12 -38.23
C LEU A 133 10.84 -0.35 -37.92
N TYR A 134 11.01 0.82 -37.31
CA TYR A 134 9.98 1.81 -37.06
C TYR A 134 10.31 3.13 -37.74
N GLN A 135 9.28 3.90 -38.05
CA GLN A 135 9.42 5.19 -38.70
C GLN A 135 8.41 6.19 -38.10
N PHE A 136 8.84 7.44 -37.92
CA PHE A 136 7.95 8.52 -37.49
C PHE A 136 6.99 8.93 -38.62
N TRP A 137 5.75 9.28 -38.27
CA TRP A 137 4.74 9.68 -39.25
C TRP A 137 5.22 10.82 -40.17
N GLN A 138 5.93 11.81 -39.61
CA GLN A 138 6.47 12.94 -40.36
C GLN A 138 7.47 12.51 -41.44
N ASP A 139 8.21 11.42 -41.21
CA ASP A 139 9.16 10.87 -42.18
C ASP A 139 8.49 9.95 -43.22
N MET A 140 7.27 9.48 -42.97
CA MET A 140 6.47 8.69 -43.91
C MET A 140 5.92 9.52 -45.07
N GLU A 141 5.56 10.79 -44.82
CA GLU A 141 5.01 11.71 -45.82
C GLU A 141 6.08 12.31 -46.75
N GLY A 142 7.36 12.05 -46.48
CA GLY A 142 8.46 12.30 -47.42
C GLY A 142 8.99 13.74 -47.50
N ALA A 143 8.54 14.66 -46.66
CA ALA A 143 8.91 16.08 -46.71
C ALA A 143 9.24 16.71 -45.35
N THR A 144 10.27 16.21 -44.66
CA THR A 144 10.75 16.81 -43.41
C THR A 144 12.16 17.37 -43.51
N ALA A 145 12.28 18.69 -43.30
CA ALA A 145 13.56 19.36 -43.09
C ALA A 145 14.30 18.77 -41.87
N LEU A 146 15.62 18.92 -41.84
CA LEU A 146 16.38 18.65 -40.62
C LEU A 146 16.04 19.71 -39.56
N PRO A 147 16.03 19.37 -38.26
CA PRO A 147 15.76 20.35 -37.21
C PRO A 147 16.79 21.49 -37.21
N THR A 148 16.34 22.70 -36.92
CA THR A 148 17.22 23.85 -36.67
C THR A 148 17.83 23.77 -35.27
N ASP A 149 18.87 24.57 -34.98
CA ASP A 149 19.49 24.61 -33.64
C ASP A 149 18.48 25.14 -32.59
N ASP A 150 17.57 26.03 -32.98
CA ASP A 150 16.48 26.52 -32.12
C ASP A 150 15.46 25.41 -31.79
N ASP A 151 15.11 24.57 -32.78
CA ASP A 151 14.23 23.42 -32.55
C ASP A 151 14.86 22.41 -31.56
N VAL A 152 16.17 22.19 -31.67
CA VAL A 152 16.91 21.31 -30.76
C VAL A 152 16.91 21.88 -29.34
N ALA A 153 17.18 23.17 -29.17
CA ALA A 153 17.14 23.82 -27.86
C ALA A 153 15.74 23.76 -27.22
N GLU A 154 14.68 23.97 -28.00
CA GLU A 154 13.31 23.83 -27.51
C GLU A 154 12.97 22.39 -27.12
N ALA A 155 13.44 21.40 -27.91
CA ALA A 155 13.25 20.00 -27.59
C ALA A 155 14.00 19.57 -26.33
N GLU A 156 15.21 20.10 -26.08
CA GLU A 156 15.97 19.84 -24.86
C GLU A 156 15.25 20.36 -23.60
N ASP A 157 14.66 21.56 -23.66
CA ASP A 157 13.89 22.14 -22.55
C ASP A 157 12.63 21.31 -22.22
N GLN A 158 11.98 20.77 -23.25
CA GLN A 158 10.74 20.01 -23.11
C GLN A 158 10.93 18.49 -22.96
N LEU A 159 12.17 18.00 -23.02
CA LEU A 159 12.49 16.57 -22.97
C LEU A 159 11.96 15.91 -21.69
N ASN A 160 12.22 16.51 -20.53
CA ASN A 160 11.80 15.92 -19.26
C ASN A 160 10.27 15.82 -19.14
N ALA A 161 9.54 16.85 -19.55
CA ALA A 161 8.08 16.82 -19.55
C ALA A 161 7.53 15.74 -20.50
N SER A 162 8.14 15.58 -21.68
CA SER A 162 7.77 14.57 -22.67
C SER A 162 8.06 13.14 -22.17
N LEU A 163 9.22 12.91 -21.56
CA LEU A 163 9.57 11.61 -20.97
C LEU A 163 8.65 11.26 -19.79
N MET A 164 8.28 12.24 -18.95
CA MET A 164 7.31 12.04 -17.88
C MET A 164 5.93 11.65 -18.45
N ALA A 165 5.46 12.37 -19.47
CA ALA A 165 4.19 12.05 -20.14
C ALA A 165 4.17 10.61 -20.70
N LEU A 166 5.23 10.22 -21.40
CA LEU A 166 5.37 8.88 -21.96
C LEU A 166 5.46 7.81 -20.87
N SER A 167 6.20 8.06 -19.79
CA SER A 167 6.29 7.12 -18.67
C SER A 167 4.95 6.93 -17.96
N MET A 168 4.07 7.94 -17.94
CA MET A 168 2.74 7.80 -17.34
C MET A 168 1.82 6.95 -18.22
N GLN A 169 1.92 7.07 -19.55
CA GLN A 169 1.11 6.32 -20.51
C GLN A 169 1.64 4.92 -20.82
N ALA A 170 2.95 4.70 -20.69
CA ALA A 170 3.63 3.46 -21.06
C ALA A 170 2.96 2.18 -20.53
N PRO A 171 2.56 2.09 -19.25
CA PRO A 171 1.99 0.84 -18.76
C PRO A 171 0.59 0.55 -19.32
N ASP A 172 -0.22 1.58 -19.63
CA ASP A 172 -1.53 1.39 -20.27
C ASP A 172 -1.39 0.97 -21.73
N ALA A 173 -0.42 1.58 -22.43
CA ALA A 173 -0.04 1.17 -23.78
C ALA A 173 0.42 -0.29 -23.82
N HIS A 174 1.24 -0.69 -22.84
CA HIS A 174 1.72 -2.06 -22.70
C HIS A 174 0.57 -3.03 -22.39
N LEU A 175 -0.33 -2.67 -21.47
CA LEU A 175 -1.51 -3.47 -21.14
C LEU A 175 -2.41 -3.69 -22.37
N ARG A 176 -2.75 -2.62 -23.09
CA ARG A 176 -3.55 -2.71 -24.33
C ARG A 176 -2.88 -3.57 -25.39
N MET A 177 -1.57 -3.44 -25.55
CA MET A 177 -0.80 -4.29 -26.46
C MET A 177 -0.93 -5.78 -26.10
N ILE A 178 -0.83 -6.14 -24.83
CA ILE A 178 -1.01 -7.52 -24.37
C ILE A 178 -2.46 -7.99 -24.58
N LEU A 179 -3.44 -7.15 -24.23
CA LEU A 179 -4.87 -7.48 -24.32
C LEU A 179 -5.38 -7.71 -25.75
N ARG A 180 -4.67 -7.19 -26.76
CA ARG A 180 -4.95 -7.47 -28.18
C ARG A 180 -4.50 -8.86 -28.63
N LYS A 181 -3.70 -9.57 -27.84
CA LYS A 181 -3.36 -10.98 -28.09
C LYS A 181 -4.53 -11.89 -27.74
N GLN A 182 -4.63 -13.02 -28.44
CA GLN A 182 -5.56 -14.07 -28.06
C GLN A 182 -5.14 -14.69 -26.71
N GLY A 183 -6.11 -15.15 -25.92
CA GLY A 183 -5.86 -15.66 -24.56
C GLY A 183 -4.79 -16.75 -24.47
N HIS A 184 -4.72 -17.65 -25.47
CA HIS A 184 -3.76 -18.75 -25.54
C HIS A 184 -2.34 -18.33 -25.98
N GLU A 185 -2.17 -17.11 -26.49
CA GLU A 185 -0.87 -16.55 -26.91
C GLU A 185 -0.20 -15.73 -25.79
N ARG A 186 -0.90 -15.51 -24.68
CA ARG A 186 -0.41 -14.73 -23.53
C ARG A 186 0.54 -15.59 -22.71
N THR A 187 1.69 -15.02 -22.36
CA THR A 187 2.65 -15.67 -21.45
C THR A 187 2.15 -15.59 -19.99
N ALA A 188 2.73 -16.38 -19.09
CA ALA A 188 2.40 -16.31 -17.66
C ALA A 188 2.68 -14.92 -17.06
N GLU A 189 3.76 -14.25 -17.49
CA GLU A 189 4.09 -12.88 -17.06
C GLU A 189 3.08 -11.85 -17.57
N GLU A 190 2.58 -12.05 -18.79
CA GLU A 190 1.56 -11.19 -19.39
C GLU A 190 0.20 -11.35 -18.72
N LEU A 191 -0.17 -12.59 -18.36
CA LEU A 191 -1.38 -12.86 -17.56
C LEU A 191 -1.29 -12.20 -16.18
N GLU A 192 -0.14 -12.26 -15.52
CA GLU A 192 0.05 -11.57 -14.24
C GLU A 192 -0.04 -10.05 -14.41
N THR A 193 0.54 -9.50 -15.47
CA THR A 193 0.45 -8.06 -15.78
C THR A 193 -1.00 -7.63 -15.99
N ILE A 194 -1.80 -8.40 -16.72
CA ILE A 194 -3.24 -8.11 -16.87
C ILE A 194 -3.93 -8.21 -15.52
N TYR A 195 -3.71 -9.28 -14.76
CA TYR A 195 -4.31 -9.47 -13.44
C TYR A 195 -4.01 -8.30 -12.49
N GLU A 196 -2.76 -7.85 -12.41
CA GLU A 196 -2.35 -6.69 -11.62
C GLU A 196 -3.17 -5.44 -11.96
N GLU A 197 -3.47 -5.22 -13.24
CA GLU A 197 -4.27 -4.07 -13.67
C GLU A 197 -5.77 -4.29 -13.44
N LEU A 198 -6.30 -5.50 -13.66
CA LEU A 198 -7.71 -5.84 -13.38
C LEU A 198 -8.09 -5.63 -11.90
N VAL A 199 -7.16 -5.84 -10.97
CA VAL A 199 -7.37 -5.60 -9.53
C VAL A 199 -7.73 -4.13 -9.24
N HIS A 200 -7.31 -3.19 -10.08
CA HIS A 200 -7.57 -1.76 -9.91
C HIS A 200 -8.87 -1.30 -10.60
N ILE A 201 -9.54 -2.16 -11.37
CA ILE A 201 -10.77 -1.81 -12.07
C ILE A 201 -11.97 -1.92 -11.12
N LYS A 202 -12.65 -0.80 -10.87
CA LYS A 202 -13.78 -0.69 -9.93
C LYS A 202 -14.92 -1.68 -10.25
N ALA A 203 -15.30 -1.83 -11.51
CA ALA A 203 -16.31 -2.81 -11.93
C ALA A 203 -15.98 -4.25 -11.51
N LEU A 204 -14.69 -4.59 -11.38
CA LEU A 204 -14.22 -5.93 -11.01
C LEU A 204 -13.95 -6.09 -9.51
N ALA A 205 -14.07 -5.03 -8.71
CA ALA A 205 -13.69 -5.05 -7.30
C ALA A 205 -14.39 -6.16 -6.49
N HIS A 206 -15.66 -6.45 -6.83
CA HIS A 206 -16.51 -7.45 -6.19
C HIS A 206 -16.20 -8.90 -6.57
N LEU A 207 -15.33 -9.14 -7.55
CA LEU A 207 -14.97 -10.48 -8.00
C LEU A 207 -13.79 -11.03 -7.18
N SER A 208 -13.79 -12.35 -6.95
CA SER A 208 -12.68 -13.05 -6.30
C SER A 208 -11.40 -12.94 -7.12
N ASN A 209 -10.25 -13.15 -6.46
CA ASN A 209 -8.96 -13.14 -7.16
C ASN A 209 -8.86 -14.27 -8.20
N SER A 210 -9.46 -15.43 -7.94
CA SER A 210 -9.52 -16.53 -8.91
C SER A 210 -10.30 -16.16 -10.17
N VAL A 211 -11.47 -15.51 -10.03
CA VAL A 211 -12.24 -14.99 -11.16
C VAL A 211 -11.42 -13.95 -11.93
N LYS A 212 -10.74 -13.02 -11.25
CA LYS A 212 -9.88 -12.02 -11.90
C LYS A 212 -8.71 -12.66 -12.68
N ARG A 213 -8.12 -13.73 -12.17
CA ARG A 213 -7.06 -14.49 -12.86
C ARG A 213 -7.58 -15.19 -14.11
N GLU A 214 -8.74 -15.83 -14.02
CA GLU A 214 -9.40 -16.42 -15.18
C GLU A 214 -9.81 -15.36 -16.21
N LEU A 215 -10.29 -14.20 -15.75
CA LEU A 215 -10.58 -13.05 -16.61
C LEU A 215 -9.32 -12.54 -17.31
N ALA A 216 -8.15 -12.54 -16.68
CA ALA A 216 -6.90 -12.13 -17.32
C ALA A 216 -6.57 -12.95 -18.57
N ALA A 217 -6.98 -14.23 -18.61
CA ALA A 217 -6.82 -15.10 -19.79
C ALA A 217 -7.92 -14.92 -20.84
N ALA A 218 -9.10 -14.42 -20.45
CA ALA A 218 -10.29 -14.39 -21.30
C ALA A 218 -10.66 -13.00 -21.84
N VAL A 219 -10.27 -11.94 -21.14
CA VAL A 219 -10.70 -10.58 -21.46
C VAL A 219 -10.01 -10.09 -22.73
N VAL A 220 -10.76 -9.40 -23.58
CA VAL A 220 -10.32 -8.86 -24.87
C VAL A 220 -10.41 -7.34 -24.84
N PHE A 221 -9.46 -6.65 -25.47
CA PHE A 221 -9.54 -5.20 -25.66
C PHE A 221 -10.28 -4.86 -26.96
N GLU A 222 -11.27 -3.97 -26.87
CA GLU A 222 -12.05 -3.47 -28.00
C GLU A 222 -12.03 -1.93 -28.00
N ALA A 223 -11.81 -1.31 -29.15
CA ALA A 223 -11.75 0.14 -29.29
C ALA A 223 -12.59 0.61 -30.48
N HIS A 224 -13.25 1.76 -30.31
CA HIS A 224 -14.13 2.35 -31.32
C HIS A 224 -13.83 3.84 -31.45
N ALA A 225 -13.50 4.27 -32.67
CA ALA A 225 -13.01 5.62 -32.92
C ALA A 225 -14.10 6.71 -32.86
N ARG A 226 -15.35 6.40 -33.22
CA ARG A 226 -16.36 7.43 -33.51
C ARG A 226 -17.56 7.40 -32.59
N ALA A 227 -17.94 8.58 -32.08
CA ALA A 227 -19.19 8.82 -31.41
C ALA A 227 -20.39 8.43 -32.29
N GLY A 228 -21.48 7.99 -31.66
CA GLY A 228 -22.68 7.50 -32.35
C GLY A 228 -22.57 6.06 -32.85
N THR A 229 -21.42 5.40 -32.72
CA THR A 229 -21.29 3.96 -33.04
C THR A 229 -22.17 3.13 -32.12
N VAL A 230 -23.00 2.25 -32.68
CA VAL A 230 -23.86 1.35 -31.93
C VAL A 230 -23.11 0.04 -31.63
N LEU A 231 -22.91 -0.29 -30.35
CA LEU A 231 -22.27 -1.55 -29.94
C LEU A 231 -23.18 -2.75 -30.16
N PHE A 232 -24.44 -2.63 -29.74
CA PHE A 232 -25.50 -3.60 -29.97
C PHE A 232 -26.86 -2.94 -29.80
N ASN A 233 -27.90 -3.55 -30.38
CA ASN A 233 -29.27 -3.07 -30.34
C ASN A 233 -30.09 -3.79 -29.26
N GLN A 234 -31.12 -3.10 -28.77
CA GLN A 234 -32.19 -3.73 -28.02
C GLN A 234 -32.83 -4.84 -28.85
N GLY A 235 -33.01 -6.02 -28.24
CA GLY A 235 -33.54 -7.21 -28.89
C GLY A 235 -32.47 -8.14 -29.48
N ASP A 236 -31.21 -7.70 -29.60
CA ASP A 236 -30.12 -8.56 -30.06
C ASP A 236 -29.83 -9.69 -29.05
N GLU A 237 -29.20 -10.76 -29.51
CA GLU A 237 -28.72 -11.82 -28.64
C GLU A 237 -27.59 -11.31 -27.72
N GLY A 238 -27.64 -11.65 -26.43
CA GLY A 238 -26.57 -11.32 -25.49
C GLY A 238 -25.31 -12.14 -25.74
N ARG A 239 -24.30 -11.56 -26.40
CA ARG A 239 -23.04 -12.26 -26.75
C ARG A 239 -21.81 -11.90 -25.92
N SER A 240 -21.78 -10.70 -25.33
CA SER A 240 -20.62 -10.24 -24.57
C SER A 240 -20.99 -9.34 -23.38
N TRP A 241 -20.09 -9.27 -22.40
CA TRP A 241 -20.09 -8.33 -21.28
C TRP A 241 -18.97 -7.32 -21.49
N TYR A 242 -19.23 -6.04 -21.19
CA TYR A 242 -18.32 -4.93 -21.47
C TYR A 242 -18.02 -4.13 -20.20
N ILE A 243 -16.80 -3.63 -20.09
CA ILE A 243 -16.35 -2.69 -19.06
C ILE A 243 -15.69 -1.50 -19.76
N ILE A 244 -16.04 -0.28 -19.38
CA ILE A 244 -15.54 0.94 -20.00
C ILE A 244 -14.17 1.29 -19.42
N LEU A 245 -13.13 1.26 -20.25
CA LEU A 245 -11.78 1.73 -19.88
C LEU A 245 -11.58 3.21 -20.17
N HIS A 246 -12.14 3.69 -21.28
CA HIS A 246 -12.03 5.09 -21.70
C HIS A 246 -13.30 5.51 -22.44
N GLY A 247 -13.77 6.73 -22.18
CA GLY A 247 -14.94 7.32 -22.82
C GLY A 247 -16.27 7.01 -22.12
N SER A 248 -17.39 7.19 -22.86
CA SER A 248 -18.74 7.08 -22.33
C SER A 248 -19.75 6.59 -23.37
N VAL A 249 -20.82 5.96 -22.89
CA VAL A 249 -21.89 5.39 -23.74
C VAL A 249 -23.27 5.75 -23.22
N ASP A 250 -24.22 5.92 -24.13
CA ASP A 250 -25.63 6.13 -23.83
C ASP A 250 -26.39 4.79 -23.89
N VAL A 251 -27.23 4.56 -22.87
CA VAL A 251 -28.15 3.42 -22.78
C VAL A 251 -29.52 3.84 -23.30
N VAL A 252 -29.90 3.33 -24.47
CA VAL A 252 -31.11 3.73 -25.19
C VAL A 252 -32.15 2.63 -25.15
N ILE A 253 -33.39 2.95 -24.78
CA ILE A 253 -34.52 2.01 -24.78
C ILE A 253 -35.61 2.52 -25.73
N HIS A 254 -36.11 1.64 -26.60
CA HIS A 254 -37.20 1.93 -27.53
C HIS A 254 -38.42 2.48 -26.77
N GLY A 255 -38.93 3.63 -27.23
CA GLY A 255 -40.05 4.33 -26.59
C GLY A 255 -39.69 5.18 -25.36
N LYS A 256 -38.44 5.12 -24.86
CA LYS A 256 -37.96 5.95 -23.74
C LYS A 256 -36.80 6.87 -24.10
N GLY A 257 -36.10 6.62 -25.22
CA GLY A 257 -34.91 7.38 -25.61
C GLY A 257 -33.70 7.00 -24.74
N VAL A 258 -32.78 7.95 -24.52
CA VAL A 258 -31.62 7.77 -23.64
C VAL A 258 -32.10 7.72 -22.18
N VAL A 259 -31.88 6.60 -21.51
CA VAL A 259 -32.34 6.36 -20.13
C VAL A 259 -31.25 6.71 -19.12
N THR A 260 -29.99 6.44 -19.45
CA THR A 260 -28.83 6.83 -18.66
C THR A 260 -27.57 6.84 -19.54
N THR A 261 -26.52 7.49 -19.05
CA THR A 261 -25.18 7.46 -19.63
C THR A 261 -24.25 6.73 -18.65
N LEU A 262 -23.37 5.88 -19.17
CA LEU A 262 -22.34 5.17 -18.41
C LEU A 262 -20.97 5.76 -18.74
N GLN A 263 -20.08 5.79 -17.75
CA GLN A 263 -18.76 6.40 -17.82
C GLN A 263 -17.63 5.38 -17.55
N GLU A 264 -16.38 5.83 -17.66
CA GLU A 264 -15.21 5.05 -17.32
C GLU A 264 -15.33 4.34 -15.97
N GLY A 265 -15.02 3.06 -15.95
CA GLY A 265 -15.14 2.19 -14.78
C GLY A 265 -16.51 1.54 -14.58
N ASP A 266 -17.54 1.93 -15.33
CA ASP A 266 -18.83 1.23 -15.37
C ASP A 266 -18.77 -0.02 -16.28
N ASP A 267 -19.72 -0.93 -16.08
CA ASP A 267 -19.89 -2.14 -16.88
C ASP A 267 -21.33 -2.34 -17.36
N PHE A 268 -21.52 -3.04 -18.48
CA PHE A 268 -22.85 -3.28 -19.06
C PHE A 268 -22.93 -4.57 -19.89
N GLY A 269 -24.17 -5.02 -20.13
CA GLY A 269 -24.45 -6.20 -20.96
C GLY A 269 -24.42 -7.55 -20.21
N LYS A 270 -24.10 -7.57 -18.91
CA LYS A 270 -24.06 -8.80 -18.09
C LYS A 270 -25.40 -9.54 -18.00
N LEU A 271 -26.52 -8.81 -17.89
CA LEU A 271 -27.85 -9.39 -17.62
C LEU A 271 -28.32 -10.37 -18.72
N ALA A 272 -28.05 -10.05 -19.98
CA ALA A 272 -28.42 -10.88 -21.12
C ALA A 272 -27.65 -12.20 -21.17
N LEU A 273 -26.42 -12.24 -20.63
CA LEU A 273 -25.62 -13.46 -20.53
C LEU A 273 -26.15 -14.38 -19.43
N ILE A 274 -26.53 -13.81 -18.27
CA ILE A 274 -26.99 -14.58 -17.11
C ILE A 274 -28.36 -15.20 -17.37
N ASN A 275 -29.29 -14.44 -17.93
CA ASN A 275 -30.67 -14.87 -18.10
C ASN A 275 -30.94 -15.57 -19.44
N ASP A 276 -29.91 -15.71 -20.28
CA ASP A 276 -30.02 -16.17 -21.67
C ASP A 276 -31.16 -15.48 -22.42
N ALA A 277 -31.19 -14.15 -22.31
CA ALA A 277 -32.29 -13.31 -22.78
C ALA A 277 -31.80 -12.25 -23.79
N PRO A 278 -32.67 -11.72 -24.66
CA PRO A 278 -32.33 -10.62 -25.56
C PRO A 278 -31.87 -9.35 -24.82
N ARG A 279 -31.09 -8.50 -25.48
CA ARG A 279 -30.65 -7.20 -24.96
C ARG A 279 -31.85 -6.32 -24.60
N ALA A 280 -31.86 -5.82 -23.36
CA ALA A 280 -32.94 -4.94 -22.88
C ALA A 280 -32.82 -3.48 -23.36
N ALA A 281 -31.67 -3.08 -23.89
CA ALA A 281 -31.36 -1.73 -24.35
C ALA A 281 -30.32 -1.76 -25.48
N THR A 282 -30.29 -0.68 -26.27
CA THR A 282 -29.25 -0.36 -27.27
C THR A 282 -28.13 0.43 -26.58
N ILE A 283 -26.87 0.15 -26.92
CA ILE A 283 -25.71 0.90 -26.42
C ILE A 283 -25.08 1.69 -27.56
N VAL A 284 -24.93 2.99 -27.36
CA VAL A 284 -24.38 3.92 -28.37
C VAL A 284 -23.22 4.71 -27.77
N LEU A 285 -22.11 4.81 -28.49
CA LEU A 285 -20.99 5.66 -28.07
C LEU A 285 -21.42 7.12 -27.98
N ARG A 286 -21.03 7.77 -26.89
CA ARG A 286 -21.30 9.19 -26.67
C ARG A 286 -20.17 10.08 -27.20
N GLU A 287 -18.94 9.57 -27.17
CA GLU A 287 -17.75 10.29 -27.58
C GLU A 287 -16.83 9.43 -28.46
N ASP A 288 -15.85 10.10 -29.07
CA ASP A 288 -14.83 9.46 -29.91
C ASP A 288 -13.82 8.67 -29.04
N ASN A 289 -13.14 7.71 -29.66
CA ASN A 289 -12.07 6.89 -29.05
C ASN A 289 -12.48 6.14 -27.76
N CYS A 290 -13.68 5.54 -27.71
CA CYS A 290 -14.06 4.74 -26.54
C CYS A 290 -13.33 3.38 -26.53
N HIS A 291 -12.87 2.97 -25.34
CA HIS A 291 -12.14 1.72 -25.11
C HIS A 291 -12.88 0.83 -24.13
N PHE A 292 -12.95 -0.47 -24.43
CA PHE A 292 -13.68 -1.45 -23.63
C PHE A 292 -12.83 -2.69 -23.35
N LEU A 293 -13.01 -3.28 -22.17
CA LEU A 293 -12.74 -4.69 -21.94
C LEU A 293 -14.00 -5.48 -22.28
N ARG A 294 -13.87 -6.53 -23.08
CA ARG A 294 -14.95 -7.43 -23.49
C ARG A 294 -14.69 -8.85 -22.98
N VAL A 295 -15.73 -9.49 -22.47
CA VAL A 295 -15.74 -10.93 -22.15
C VAL A 295 -16.89 -11.58 -22.90
N ASP A 296 -16.56 -12.53 -23.77
CA ASP A 296 -17.55 -13.22 -24.60
C ASP A 296 -18.33 -14.28 -23.80
N LYS A 297 -19.56 -14.59 -24.22
CA LYS A 297 -20.51 -15.48 -23.51
C LYS A 297 -19.91 -16.84 -23.17
N ASP A 298 -19.18 -17.45 -24.10
CA ASP A 298 -18.56 -18.76 -23.88
C ASP A 298 -17.48 -18.70 -22.81
N ALA A 299 -16.66 -17.65 -22.83
CA ALA A 299 -15.65 -17.41 -21.81
C ALA A 299 -16.30 -17.08 -20.46
N PHE A 300 -17.31 -16.21 -20.43
CA PHE A 300 -18.06 -15.86 -19.23
C PHE A 300 -18.65 -17.10 -18.55
N ASN A 301 -19.34 -17.95 -19.32
CA ASN A 301 -19.93 -19.20 -18.82
C ASN A 301 -18.87 -20.23 -18.42
N ARG A 302 -17.75 -20.31 -19.16
CA ARG A 302 -16.62 -21.18 -18.81
C ARG A 302 -16.03 -20.78 -17.46
N ILE A 303 -15.75 -19.49 -17.24
CA ILE A 303 -15.18 -19.00 -15.99
C ILE A 303 -16.11 -19.32 -14.81
N LEU A 304 -17.42 -19.11 -14.95
CA LEU A 304 -18.38 -19.47 -13.91
C LEU A 304 -18.39 -20.98 -13.60
N ARG A 305 -18.33 -21.83 -14.64
CA ARG A 305 -18.24 -23.28 -14.46
C ARG A 305 -16.93 -23.71 -13.83
N ASP A 306 -15.81 -23.12 -14.25
CA ASP A 306 -14.48 -23.47 -13.76
C ASP A 306 -14.33 -23.07 -12.28
N VAL A 307 -14.85 -21.90 -11.89
CA VAL A 307 -14.89 -21.46 -10.49
C VAL A 307 -15.75 -22.40 -9.63
N GLU A 308 -16.95 -22.75 -10.09
CA GLU A 308 -17.80 -23.69 -9.35
C GLU A 308 -17.18 -25.11 -9.30
N ALA A 309 -16.55 -25.58 -10.38
CA ALA A 309 -15.87 -26.86 -10.43
C ALA A 309 -14.63 -26.92 -9.52
N ASN A 310 -13.97 -25.78 -9.30
CA ASN A 310 -12.84 -25.65 -8.39
C ASN A 310 -13.27 -25.35 -6.94
N THR A 311 -14.54 -25.09 -6.69
CA THR A 311 -15.07 -24.80 -5.35
C THR A 311 -15.67 -26.06 -4.71
N VAL A 312 -15.30 -26.35 -3.47
CA VAL A 312 -15.89 -27.43 -2.66
C VAL A 312 -16.62 -26.82 -1.47
N ARG A 313 -17.92 -27.08 -1.36
CA ARG A 313 -18.77 -26.62 -0.26
C ARG A 313 -19.13 -27.79 0.65
N LEU A 314 -18.62 -27.78 1.88
CA LEU A 314 -19.05 -28.73 2.91
C LEU A 314 -20.32 -28.21 3.57
N LYS A 315 -21.32 -29.09 3.71
CA LYS A 315 -22.61 -28.76 4.31
C LYS A 315 -22.87 -29.59 5.56
N GLU A 316 -23.38 -28.96 6.61
CA GLU A 316 -23.93 -29.62 7.79
C GLU A 316 -25.36 -29.14 7.99
N HIS A 317 -26.29 -30.08 8.20
CA HIS A 317 -27.72 -29.77 8.34
C HIS A 317 -28.29 -28.91 7.18
N GLY A 318 -27.79 -29.14 5.96
CA GLY A 318 -28.22 -28.43 4.76
C GLY A 318 -27.65 -27.01 4.59
N LYS A 319 -26.79 -26.54 5.51
CA LYS A 319 -26.14 -25.22 5.45
C LYS A 319 -24.66 -25.37 5.11
N ASP A 320 -24.13 -24.47 4.29
CA ASP A 320 -22.68 -24.38 4.05
C ASP A 320 -21.98 -24.10 5.40
N VAL A 321 -20.90 -24.82 5.68
CA VAL A 321 -20.07 -24.63 6.89
C VAL A 321 -18.60 -24.41 6.58
N LEU A 322 -18.14 -24.83 5.40
CA LEU A 322 -16.77 -24.58 4.92
C LEU A 322 -16.79 -24.53 3.39
N VAL A 323 -16.14 -23.53 2.83
CA VAL A 323 -15.97 -23.33 1.40
C VAL A 323 -14.48 -23.35 1.11
N LEU A 324 -14.10 -24.28 0.25
CA LEU A 324 -12.72 -24.52 -0.17
C LEU A 324 -12.58 -24.22 -1.65
N GLU A 325 -11.43 -23.72 -2.06
CA GLU A 325 -11.08 -23.55 -3.47
C GLU A 325 -9.85 -24.38 -3.81
N LYS A 326 -9.89 -25.07 -4.95
CA LYS A 326 -8.79 -25.90 -5.43
C LYS A 326 -7.61 -25.02 -5.84
N ILE A 327 -6.43 -25.35 -5.35
CA ILE A 327 -5.21 -24.64 -5.72
C ILE A 327 -4.79 -25.07 -7.13
N SER A 328 -4.77 -24.13 -8.07
CA SER A 328 -4.38 -24.37 -9.47
C SER A 328 -2.87 -24.70 -9.57
N PRO A 329 -2.47 -25.75 -10.30
CA PRO A 329 -1.07 -26.18 -10.38
C PRO A 329 -0.16 -25.29 -11.26
N SER A 330 -0.68 -24.22 -11.85
CA SER A 330 0.11 -23.26 -12.63
C SER A 330 0.42 -22.03 -11.78
N HIS A 331 1.68 -21.89 -11.34
CA HIS A 331 2.48 -20.67 -11.19
C HIS A 331 3.66 -20.99 -10.25
N THR A 332 4.85 -21.21 -10.84
CA THR A 332 6.21 -21.17 -10.25
C THR A 332 6.56 -21.98 -8.98
N HIS A 333 5.64 -22.64 -8.28
CA HIS A 333 5.95 -23.35 -7.03
C HIS A 333 5.33 -24.75 -6.99
N ALA A 334 6.10 -25.73 -7.48
CA ALA A 334 5.72 -27.13 -7.64
C ALA A 334 5.54 -27.94 -6.33
N TYR A 335 5.30 -27.31 -5.17
CA TYR A 335 5.41 -28.00 -3.87
C TYR A 335 4.39 -27.56 -2.80
N SER A 336 3.12 -27.30 -3.17
CA SER A 336 2.06 -27.32 -2.14
C SER A 336 1.69 -28.77 -1.83
N HIS A 337 1.84 -29.20 -0.58
CA HIS A 337 1.29 -30.48 -0.12
C HIS A 337 -0.25 -30.47 -0.09
N PHE A 338 -0.86 -29.28 -0.14
CA PHE A 338 -2.31 -29.11 0.02
C PHE A 338 -2.97 -28.83 -1.33
N LYS A 339 -4.13 -29.47 -1.55
CA LYS A 339 -4.89 -29.37 -2.80
C LYS A 339 -5.93 -28.24 -2.79
N TYR A 340 -6.29 -27.74 -1.62
CA TYR A 340 -7.37 -26.78 -1.43
C TYR A 340 -6.99 -25.71 -0.40
N THR A 341 -7.40 -24.47 -0.64
CA THR A 341 -7.35 -23.34 0.29
C THR A 341 -8.74 -23.06 0.89
N VAL A 342 -8.79 -22.43 2.06
CA VAL A 342 -10.04 -22.06 2.73
C VAL A 342 -10.46 -20.66 2.31
N MET A 343 -11.66 -20.54 1.75
CA MET A 343 -12.23 -19.26 1.30
C MET A 343 -13.15 -18.66 2.35
N ALA A 344 -14.00 -19.51 2.95
CA ALA A 344 -14.92 -19.12 3.99
C ALA A 344 -15.28 -20.31 4.87
N GLY A 345 -15.70 -20.07 6.11
CA GLY A 345 -16.19 -21.14 6.97
C GLY A 345 -16.71 -20.67 8.31
N THR A 346 -17.38 -21.56 9.05
CA THR A 346 -17.67 -21.30 10.46
C THR A 346 -16.38 -21.39 11.28
N PRO A 347 -16.23 -20.61 12.37
CA PRO A 347 -15.04 -20.67 13.21
C PRO A 347 -14.65 -22.10 13.62
N GLN A 348 -15.64 -22.89 14.06
CA GLN A 348 -15.46 -24.28 14.47
C GLN A 348 -15.01 -25.17 13.32
N LYS A 349 -15.65 -25.07 12.15
CA LYS A 349 -15.31 -25.95 11.03
C LYS A 349 -13.95 -25.63 10.42
N MET A 350 -13.55 -24.36 10.44
CA MET A 350 -12.19 -23.96 10.05
C MET A 350 -11.14 -24.52 11.02
N LEU A 351 -11.38 -24.46 12.33
CA LEU A 351 -10.50 -25.05 13.34
C LEU A 351 -10.40 -26.58 13.17
N GLU A 352 -11.54 -27.26 13.01
CA GLU A 352 -11.59 -28.70 12.76
C GLU A 352 -10.78 -29.08 11.51
N HIS A 353 -11.02 -28.40 10.38
CA HIS A 353 -10.29 -28.63 9.15
C HIS A 353 -8.78 -28.43 9.34
N LEU A 354 -8.38 -27.38 10.06
CA LEU A 354 -6.99 -27.06 10.35
C LEU A 354 -6.33 -28.19 11.16
N LEU A 355 -6.98 -28.62 12.25
CA LEU A 355 -6.47 -29.70 13.09
C LEU A 355 -6.29 -30.99 12.29
N GLU A 356 -7.26 -31.33 11.45
CA GLU A 356 -7.27 -32.60 10.70
C GLU A 356 -6.27 -32.67 9.55
N THR A 357 -5.95 -31.53 8.94
CA THR A 357 -5.24 -31.53 7.66
C THR A 357 -3.87 -30.85 7.70
N ARG A 358 -3.60 -29.94 8.66
CA ARG A 358 -2.41 -29.05 8.61
C ARG A 358 -1.37 -29.29 9.70
N LEU A 359 -1.62 -30.19 10.64
CA LEU A 359 -0.72 -30.41 11.79
C LEU A 359 0.05 -31.73 11.72
N ASP A 360 -0.45 -32.76 11.02
CA ASP A 360 0.18 -34.08 10.91
C ASP A 360 1.53 -34.05 10.17
N SER A 361 2.61 -33.78 10.91
CA SER A 361 3.97 -33.65 10.38
C SER A 361 4.80 -34.93 10.57
N ARG A 362 4.23 -36.10 10.32
CA ARG A 362 5.00 -37.37 10.22
C ARG A 362 5.44 -37.71 8.79
N GLY A 363 5.11 -36.89 7.80
CA GLY A 363 5.36 -37.16 6.37
C GLY A 363 6.50 -36.38 5.70
N ALA A 364 7.15 -35.43 6.38
CA ALA A 364 8.30 -34.70 5.83
C ALA A 364 9.60 -35.25 6.42
N GLY A 365 10.05 -36.39 5.91
CA GLY A 365 11.36 -36.94 6.26
C GLY A 365 12.49 -36.02 5.80
N GLY A 366 13.41 -35.68 6.70
CA GLY A 366 14.74 -35.19 6.36
C GLY A 366 15.28 -34.07 7.25
N SER A 367 16.22 -34.44 8.13
CA SER A 367 17.17 -33.57 8.85
C SER A 367 16.68 -32.83 10.10
N VAL A 368 16.82 -33.53 11.23
CA VAL A 368 17.14 -32.93 12.52
C VAL A 368 18.54 -32.31 12.39
N GLY A 369 18.60 -31.00 12.14
CA GLY A 369 19.86 -30.28 12.07
C GLY A 369 19.73 -28.88 11.48
N GLY A 370 19.52 -27.88 12.36
CA GLY A 370 20.00 -26.51 12.18
C GLY A 370 19.45 -25.66 11.03
N ARG A 371 18.63 -24.66 11.41
CA ARG A 371 18.25 -23.44 10.66
C ARG A 371 17.40 -23.65 9.40
N ASP A 372 16.37 -22.81 9.32
CA ASP A 372 15.37 -22.68 8.27
C ASP A 372 14.40 -23.85 8.11
N VAL A 373 13.40 -23.87 9.01
CA VAL A 373 12.04 -24.26 8.63
C VAL A 373 11.57 -23.26 7.56
N THR A 374 11.97 -23.50 6.33
CA THR A 374 11.33 -22.90 5.16
C THR A 374 9.89 -23.41 5.17
N MET A 375 9.02 -22.58 5.75
CA MET A 375 7.57 -22.71 5.69
C MET A 375 7.17 -23.14 4.28
N SER A 376 6.46 -24.26 4.17
CA SER A 376 5.91 -24.77 2.91
C SER A 376 5.22 -23.62 2.18
N ALA A 377 5.77 -23.23 1.03
CA ALA A 377 5.56 -21.94 0.38
C ALA A 377 4.17 -21.76 -0.28
N CYS A 378 3.14 -22.47 0.15
CA CYS A 378 1.87 -22.46 -0.57
C CYS A 378 0.60 -22.59 0.28
N ASP A 379 0.71 -22.80 1.59
CA ASP A 379 -0.48 -22.75 2.45
C ASP A 379 -0.22 -22.07 3.78
N HIS A 380 -0.69 -20.83 3.85
CA HIS A 380 -0.61 -19.99 5.04
C HIS A 380 -1.82 -20.14 5.96
N PHE A 381 -2.77 -21.06 5.68
CA PHE A 381 -4.03 -21.17 6.41
C PHE A 381 -3.84 -21.27 7.93
N LEU A 382 -2.91 -22.11 8.40
CA LEU A 382 -2.59 -22.21 9.82
C LEU A 382 -2.10 -20.88 10.39
N GLU A 383 -1.12 -20.25 9.74
CA GLU A 383 -0.55 -19.00 10.24
C GLU A 383 -1.58 -17.87 10.19
N ASP A 384 -2.34 -17.75 9.10
CA ASP A 384 -3.39 -16.76 8.94
C ASP A 384 -4.49 -16.96 9.98
N PHE A 385 -4.87 -18.20 10.29
CA PHE A 385 -5.81 -18.52 11.36
C PHE A 385 -5.25 -18.05 12.71
N LEU A 386 -4.01 -18.41 13.03
CA LEU A 386 -3.37 -17.98 14.28
C LEU A 386 -3.27 -16.46 14.37
N LEU A 387 -2.98 -15.76 13.28
CA LEU A 387 -2.86 -14.31 13.23
C LEU A 387 -4.19 -13.57 13.36
N THR A 388 -5.31 -14.20 12.99
CA THR A 388 -6.59 -13.51 12.84
C THR A 388 -7.74 -14.11 13.64
N HIS A 389 -7.55 -15.24 14.34
CA HIS A 389 -8.62 -15.92 15.06
C HIS A 389 -9.36 -15.00 16.03
N ILE A 390 -8.67 -14.04 16.66
CA ILE A 390 -9.27 -13.08 17.58
C ILE A 390 -10.44 -12.27 16.98
N VAL A 391 -10.52 -12.16 15.65
CA VAL A 391 -11.59 -11.45 14.92
C VAL A 391 -12.89 -12.26 14.87
N PHE A 392 -12.80 -13.59 14.78
CA PHE A 392 -13.95 -14.46 14.49
C PHE A 392 -14.15 -15.63 15.47
N MET A 393 -13.14 -15.92 16.29
CA MET A 393 -13.08 -16.95 17.31
C MET A 393 -12.29 -16.41 18.51
N PRO A 394 -12.97 -15.69 19.44
CA PRO A 394 -12.33 -15.17 20.64
C PRO A 394 -11.60 -16.26 21.42
N ALA A 395 -10.54 -15.88 22.13
CA ALA A 395 -9.67 -16.81 22.86
C ALA A 395 -10.44 -17.85 23.70
N LYS A 396 -11.45 -17.40 24.46
CA LYS A 396 -12.33 -18.26 25.26
C LYS A 396 -13.04 -19.34 24.43
N GLN A 397 -13.52 -19.01 23.24
CA GLN A 397 -14.16 -19.98 22.34
C GLN A 397 -13.14 -20.95 21.76
N LEU A 398 -11.97 -20.45 21.31
CA LEU A 398 -10.90 -21.27 20.77
C LEU A 398 -10.43 -22.33 21.78
N VAL A 399 -10.12 -21.94 23.02
CA VAL A 399 -9.66 -22.89 24.05
C VAL A 399 -10.75 -23.89 24.43
N SER A 400 -12.01 -23.47 24.46
CA SER A 400 -13.14 -24.38 24.70
C SER A 400 -13.26 -25.45 23.61
N GLU A 401 -13.08 -25.09 22.34
CA GLU A 401 -13.08 -26.07 21.24
C GLU A 401 -11.85 -26.97 21.26
N LEU A 402 -10.66 -26.42 21.55
CA LEU A 402 -9.43 -27.22 21.70
C LEU A 402 -9.56 -28.24 22.84
N ALA A 403 -10.10 -27.83 23.99
CA ALA A 403 -10.38 -28.73 25.11
C ALA A 403 -11.36 -29.84 24.69
N ARG A 404 -12.44 -29.50 23.96
CA ARG A 404 -13.39 -30.48 23.43
C ARG A 404 -12.71 -31.46 22.47
N HIS A 405 -11.81 -31.01 21.61
CA HIS A 405 -11.05 -31.86 20.68
C HIS A 405 -10.01 -32.75 21.38
N TYR A 406 -9.42 -32.30 22.49
CA TYR A 406 -8.44 -33.08 23.24
C TYR A 406 -9.10 -34.16 24.12
N ARG A 407 -10.26 -33.85 24.69
CA ARG A 407 -11.03 -34.71 25.60
C ARG A 407 -12.11 -35.53 24.88
N ILE A 408 -11.87 -35.88 23.62
CA ILE A 408 -12.77 -36.77 22.89
C ILE A 408 -12.67 -38.18 23.51
N ASP A 409 -13.68 -38.54 24.29
CA ASP A 409 -13.90 -39.90 24.78
C ASP A 409 -15.13 -40.48 24.06
N SER A 410 -14.89 -41.33 23.06
CA SER A 410 -15.95 -42.09 22.41
C SER A 410 -15.62 -43.58 22.45
N PRO A 411 -16.46 -44.42 23.08
CA PRO A 411 -16.26 -45.87 23.11
C PRO A 411 -16.38 -46.53 21.72
N ALA A 412 -16.81 -45.77 20.70
CA ALA A 412 -16.96 -46.23 19.32
C ALA A 412 -15.77 -45.85 18.41
N GLN A 413 -14.79 -45.08 18.88
CA GLN A 413 -13.67 -44.60 18.07
C GLN A 413 -12.38 -45.41 18.31
N ASP A 414 -11.59 -45.59 17.25
CA ASP A 414 -10.31 -46.29 17.30
C ASP A 414 -9.30 -45.52 18.17
N ARG A 415 -8.48 -46.25 18.93
CA ARG A 415 -7.43 -45.71 19.80
C ARG A 415 -6.49 -44.78 19.02
N ASP A 416 -6.15 -45.16 17.79
CA ASP A 416 -5.22 -44.39 16.96
C ASP A 416 -5.82 -43.04 16.53
N PHE A 417 -7.15 -42.95 16.40
CA PHE A 417 -7.85 -41.70 16.14
C PHE A 417 -7.80 -40.76 17.36
N ILE A 418 -8.09 -41.27 18.57
CA ILE A 418 -8.03 -40.48 19.81
C ILE A 418 -6.62 -39.94 20.03
N LEU A 419 -5.59 -40.77 19.82
CA LEU A 419 -4.19 -40.34 19.88
C LEU A 419 -3.91 -39.24 18.86
N ALA A 420 -4.34 -39.37 17.60
CA ALA A 420 -4.14 -38.34 16.59
C ALA A 420 -4.78 -36.99 16.98
N CYS A 421 -6.00 -37.01 17.51
CA CYS A 421 -6.67 -35.80 18.01
C CYS A 421 -5.86 -35.10 19.10
N LYS A 422 -5.40 -35.85 20.12
CA LYS A 422 -4.57 -35.30 21.20
C LYS A 422 -3.27 -34.69 20.67
N ARG A 423 -2.57 -35.38 19.75
CA ARG A 423 -1.35 -34.88 19.12
C ARG A 423 -1.57 -33.55 18.40
N ARG A 424 -2.61 -33.48 17.57
CA ARG A 424 -2.94 -32.27 16.80
C ARG A 424 -3.24 -31.09 17.70
N VAL A 425 -3.98 -31.28 18.80
CA VAL A 425 -4.26 -30.18 19.75
C VAL A 425 -2.98 -29.68 20.41
N VAL A 426 -2.10 -30.56 20.89
CA VAL A 426 -0.83 -30.14 21.52
C VAL A 426 0.07 -29.42 20.52
N GLN A 427 0.16 -29.92 19.28
CA GLN A 427 0.90 -29.27 18.21
C GLN A 427 0.32 -27.90 17.84
N PHE A 428 -1.02 -27.77 17.83
CA PHE A 428 -1.68 -26.48 17.63
C PHE A 428 -1.29 -25.49 18.70
N VAL A 429 -1.43 -25.86 19.99
CA VAL A 429 -1.12 -24.99 21.13
C VAL A 429 0.36 -24.57 21.11
N HIS A 430 1.26 -25.50 20.80
CA HIS A 430 2.67 -25.18 20.61
C HIS A 430 2.90 -24.15 19.49
N ARG A 431 2.33 -24.37 18.30
CA ARG A 431 2.47 -23.44 17.17
C ARG A 431 1.81 -22.08 17.45
N TRP A 432 0.68 -22.06 18.14
CA TRP A 432 0.00 -20.84 18.57
C TRP A 432 0.85 -20.02 19.54
N ALA A 433 1.38 -20.64 20.59
CA ALA A 433 2.26 -19.98 21.56
C ALA A 433 3.55 -19.45 20.93
N VAL A 434 4.18 -20.22 20.03
CA VAL A 434 5.40 -19.79 19.33
C VAL A 434 5.13 -18.66 18.34
N ALA A 435 4.05 -18.76 17.56
CA ALA A 435 3.74 -17.77 16.52
C ALA A 435 3.26 -16.44 17.15
N ILE A 436 2.37 -16.50 18.13
CA ILE A 436 1.72 -15.31 18.69
C ILE A 436 2.47 -14.74 19.88
N ARG A 437 3.20 -15.56 20.66
CA ARG A 437 4.01 -15.14 21.82
C ARG A 437 3.15 -14.61 22.97
N HIS A 438 3.58 -13.51 23.60
CA HIS A 438 3.03 -12.99 24.86
C HIS A 438 1.51 -12.76 24.90
N PRO A 439 0.79 -12.37 23.82
CA PRO A 439 -0.67 -12.20 23.90
C PRO A 439 -1.42 -13.48 24.24
N VAL A 440 -0.88 -14.66 23.89
CA VAL A 440 -1.45 -15.95 24.32
C VAL A 440 -1.40 -16.08 25.84
N PHE A 441 -0.32 -15.60 26.45
CA PHE A 441 -0.11 -15.68 27.90
C PHE A 441 -0.72 -14.51 28.67
N ASP A 442 -1.07 -13.41 28.00
CA ASP A 442 -1.76 -12.28 28.63
C ASP A 442 -3.20 -12.61 29.00
N ASP A 443 -3.89 -13.39 28.15
CA ASP A 443 -5.25 -13.85 28.43
C ASP A 443 -5.25 -14.92 29.53
N ARG A 444 -6.00 -14.64 30.61
CA ARG A 444 -6.10 -15.52 31.76
C ARG A 444 -6.69 -16.89 31.40
N THR A 445 -7.71 -16.93 30.54
CA THR A 445 -8.38 -18.16 30.12
C THR A 445 -7.42 -19.06 29.35
N CYS A 446 -6.58 -18.47 28.50
CA CYS A 446 -5.56 -19.21 27.75
C CYS A 446 -4.50 -19.79 28.67
N ARG A 447 -4.02 -19.04 29.66
CA ARG A 447 -3.04 -19.55 30.64
C ARG A 447 -3.59 -20.72 31.44
N GLU A 448 -4.78 -20.56 32.00
CA GLU A 448 -5.44 -21.62 32.80
C GLU A 448 -5.62 -22.89 31.96
N PHE A 449 -6.06 -22.75 30.70
CA PHE A 449 -6.16 -23.87 29.77
C PHE A 449 -4.81 -24.54 29.46
N ILE A 450 -3.73 -23.76 29.22
CA ILE A 450 -2.40 -24.31 28.92
C ILE A 450 -1.85 -25.09 30.11
N GLU A 451 -2.03 -24.59 31.34
CA GLU A 451 -1.62 -25.25 32.58
C GLU A 451 -2.40 -26.57 32.81
N GLU A 452 -3.71 -26.54 32.57
CA GLU A 452 -4.57 -27.73 32.66
C GLU A 452 -4.18 -28.77 31.59
N LEU A 453 -4.03 -28.35 30.34
CA LEU A 453 -3.62 -29.21 29.23
C LEU A 453 -2.24 -29.84 29.48
N ALA A 454 -1.28 -29.10 30.04
CA ALA A 454 0.03 -29.65 30.39
C ALA A 454 -0.10 -30.81 31.39
N THR A 455 -0.95 -30.66 32.41
CA THR A 455 -1.20 -31.70 33.40
C THR A 455 -1.88 -32.92 32.78
N GLU A 456 -2.85 -32.72 31.88
CA GLU A 456 -3.52 -33.80 31.16
C GLU A 456 -2.56 -34.55 30.22
N VAL A 457 -1.72 -33.84 29.46
CA VAL A 457 -0.73 -34.44 28.55
C VAL A 457 0.31 -35.25 29.31
N GLU A 458 0.75 -34.79 30.48
CA GLU A 458 1.68 -35.55 31.33
C GLU A 458 1.03 -36.85 31.84
N ALA A 459 -0.22 -36.80 32.29
CA ALA A 459 -0.97 -37.98 32.72
C ALA A 459 -1.19 -38.98 31.57
N ASP A 460 -1.59 -38.47 30.40
CA ASP A 460 -1.81 -39.29 29.20
C ASP A 460 -0.50 -39.88 28.68
N CYS A 461 0.62 -39.17 28.79
CA CYS A 461 1.93 -39.70 28.40
C CYS A 461 2.40 -40.86 29.30
N MET A 462 1.99 -40.87 30.58
CA MET A 462 2.26 -42.02 31.47
C MET A 462 1.46 -43.25 31.06
N GLN A 463 0.25 -43.06 30.56
CA GLN A 463 -0.59 -44.16 30.07
C GLN A 463 -0.17 -44.61 28.67
N TRP A 464 0.18 -43.67 27.80
CA TRP A 464 0.48 -43.87 26.39
C TRP A 464 1.84 -43.28 26.02
N SER A 465 2.87 -44.14 25.99
CA SER A 465 4.24 -43.76 25.64
C SER A 465 4.40 -43.10 24.26
N SER A 466 3.41 -43.25 23.38
CA SER A 466 3.40 -42.64 22.04
C SER A 466 3.14 -41.12 22.03
N LEU A 467 2.97 -40.48 23.19
CA LEU A 467 2.77 -39.03 23.38
C LEU A 467 4.02 -38.30 23.95
N GLN A 468 5.19 -38.94 23.98
CA GLN A 468 6.42 -38.34 24.54
C GLN A 468 6.86 -37.06 23.81
N GLU A 469 6.66 -36.99 22.49
CA GLU A 469 6.97 -35.80 21.70
C GLU A 469 6.04 -34.65 22.09
N GLU A 470 4.74 -34.91 22.21
CA GLU A 470 3.73 -33.95 22.64
C GLU A 470 3.99 -33.44 24.06
N ALA A 471 4.38 -34.32 24.99
CA ALA A 471 4.81 -33.93 26.33
C ALA A 471 6.02 -32.97 26.30
N SER A 472 6.96 -33.19 25.37
CA SER A 472 8.10 -32.29 25.17
C SER A 472 7.68 -30.93 24.60
N LEU A 473 6.74 -30.92 23.66
CA LEU A 473 6.19 -29.69 23.08
C LEU A 473 5.43 -28.85 24.11
N ILE A 474 4.57 -29.46 24.92
CA ILE A 474 3.83 -28.72 25.95
C ILE A 474 4.76 -28.21 27.06
N HIS A 475 5.81 -28.97 27.41
CA HIS A 475 6.84 -28.50 28.33
C HIS A 475 7.59 -27.26 27.79
N HIS A 476 7.84 -27.21 26.47
CA HIS A 476 8.40 -26.03 25.82
C HIS A 476 7.47 -24.81 25.99
N VAL A 477 6.17 -24.98 25.75
CA VAL A 477 5.18 -23.90 25.96
C VAL A 477 5.17 -23.43 27.42
N MET A 478 5.20 -24.35 28.39
CA MET A 478 5.28 -24.03 29.81
C MET A 478 6.58 -23.29 30.18
N SER A 479 7.71 -23.60 29.52
CA SER A 479 8.95 -22.85 29.69
C SER A 479 8.82 -21.40 29.19
N GLN A 480 8.17 -21.19 28.04
CA GLN A 480 7.89 -19.84 27.51
C GLN A 480 6.97 -19.05 28.44
N LEU A 481 5.91 -19.69 28.96
CA LEU A 481 4.99 -19.07 29.91
C LEU A 481 5.71 -18.62 31.19
N ARG A 482 6.59 -19.47 31.76
CA ARG A 482 7.40 -19.12 32.94
C ARG A 482 8.32 -17.93 32.67
N ARG A 483 9.07 -17.95 31.55
CA ARG A 483 9.93 -16.82 31.15
C ARG A 483 9.13 -15.52 31.01
N TYR A 484 7.95 -15.61 30.40
CA TYR A 484 7.06 -14.47 30.26
C TYR A 484 6.60 -13.91 31.62
N GLN A 485 6.25 -14.77 32.57
CA GLN A 485 5.88 -14.38 33.93
C GLN A 485 7.04 -13.72 34.69
N ASP A 486 8.27 -14.25 34.53
CA ASP A 486 9.48 -13.68 35.12
C ASP A 486 9.75 -12.27 34.57
N GLU A 487 9.74 -12.10 33.25
CA GLU A 487 9.89 -10.79 32.59
C GLU A 487 8.81 -9.81 33.04
N ARG A 488 7.54 -10.25 33.13
CA ARG A 488 6.44 -9.41 33.61
C ARG A 488 6.64 -8.96 35.06
N THR A 489 7.21 -9.81 35.90
CA THR A 489 7.50 -9.48 37.30
C THR A 489 8.66 -8.50 37.41
N GLN A 490 9.70 -8.65 36.58
CA GLN A 490 10.83 -7.72 36.53
C GLN A 490 10.43 -6.31 36.10
N HIS A 491 9.46 -6.20 35.19
CA HIS A 491 8.94 -4.91 34.70
C HIS A 491 7.64 -4.46 35.39
N ALA A 492 7.25 -5.11 36.50
CA ALA A 492 6.05 -4.74 37.23
C ALA A 492 6.17 -3.34 37.85
N GLY A 493 5.08 -2.56 37.77
CA GLY A 493 5.05 -1.20 38.33
C GLY A 493 5.74 -0.15 37.45
N GLN A 494 6.00 -0.45 36.18
CA GLN A 494 6.47 0.54 35.23
C GLN A 494 5.50 1.73 35.16
N MET A 495 6.07 2.94 35.23
CA MET A 495 5.31 4.19 35.15
C MET A 495 5.73 4.99 33.93
N TRP A 496 4.73 5.48 33.22
CA TRP A 496 4.90 6.33 32.06
C TRP A 496 4.44 7.75 32.37
N LYS A 497 5.05 8.70 31.67
CA LYS A 497 4.58 10.08 31.62
C LYS A 497 4.54 10.49 30.16
N LEU A 498 3.41 11.07 29.73
CA LEU A 498 3.41 11.81 28.47
C LEU A 498 3.96 13.21 28.78
N PRO A 499 5.15 13.59 28.29
CA PRO A 499 5.58 14.97 28.34
C PRO A 499 4.58 15.83 27.54
N PRO A 500 4.43 17.13 27.84
CA PRO A 500 3.53 18.02 27.09
C PRO A 500 3.79 18.03 25.55
N CYS A 501 4.93 17.52 25.12
CA CYS A 501 5.56 17.87 23.86
C CYS A 501 6.13 16.66 23.08
N GLY A 502 5.93 15.43 23.55
CA GLY A 502 6.74 14.30 23.09
C GLY A 502 6.06 12.94 23.18
N GLN A 503 6.88 11.90 23.06
CA GLN A 503 6.44 10.51 23.19
C GLN A 503 6.32 10.10 24.66
N PRO A 504 5.54 9.06 25.00
CA PRO A 504 5.53 8.50 26.35
C PRO A 504 6.95 8.13 26.78
N VAL A 505 7.40 8.69 27.90
CA VAL A 505 8.71 8.38 28.50
C VAL A 505 8.50 7.54 29.74
N SER A 506 9.24 6.43 29.84
CA SER A 506 9.28 5.61 31.06
C SER A 506 10.05 6.34 32.16
N LEU A 507 9.43 6.53 33.33
CA LEU A 507 10.02 7.24 34.48
C LEU A 507 11.00 6.37 35.28
N PHE A 508 10.84 5.05 35.17
CA PHE A 508 11.63 4.06 35.90
C PHE A 508 12.19 3.01 34.94
N SER A 509 12.96 3.44 33.94
CA SER A 509 13.89 2.52 33.28
C SER A 509 15.13 2.45 34.16
N GLY A 510 15.20 1.45 35.04
CA GLY A 510 16.44 1.18 35.79
C GLY A 510 17.55 0.85 34.81
N SER A 511 18.49 1.78 34.59
CA SER A 511 19.83 1.63 34.00
C SER A 511 20.04 0.61 32.87
N THR A 512 19.03 0.27 32.10
CA THR A 512 19.11 -0.73 31.03
C THR A 512 18.84 -0.01 29.73
N GLU A 513 19.88 0.05 28.88
CA GLU A 513 19.86 0.59 27.52
C GLU A 513 19.02 -0.30 26.57
N GLY A 514 17.79 -0.64 26.97
CA GLY A 514 16.95 -1.66 26.32
C GLY A 514 15.53 -1.19 26.00
N ARG A 515 14.95 -1.87 25.01
CA ARG A 515 13.58 -1.68 24.49
C ARG A 515 12.56 -1.79 25.62
N THR A 516 11.77 -0.76 25.85
CA THR A 516 10.71 -0.77 26.85
C THR A 516 9.33 -0.75 26.18
N MET A 517 8.60 -1.85 26.31
CA MET A 517 7.27 -2.03 25.71
C MET A 517 6.20 -1.45 26.64
N ILE A 518 5.23 -0.71 26.08
CA ILE A 518 4.07 -0.22 26.82
C ILE A 518 3.07 -1.37 26.99
N ARG A 519 2.68 -1.66 28.23
CA ARG A 519 1.73 -2.73 28.56
C ARG A 519 0.38 -2.17 29.04
N PRO A 520 -0.71 -2.95 28.93
CA PRO A 520 -2.05 -2.53 29.37
C PRO A 520 -2.12 -2.10 30.84
N THR A 521 -1.36 -2.79 31.70
CA THR A 521 -1.36 -2.60 33.15
C THR A 521 -0.36 -1.55 33.64
N ASP A 522 0.43 -0.95 32.75
CA ASP A 522 1.38 0.08 33.15
C ASP A 522 0.63 1.35 33.54
N ASP A 523 1.07 2.00 34.61
CA ASP A 523 0.46 3.25 35.04
C ASP A 523 0.99 4.41 34.19
N ILE A 524 0.11 5.35 33.86
CA ILE A 524 0.49 6.62 33.25
C ILE A 524 0.04 7.81 34.11
N ILE A 525 0.95 8.78 34.25
CA ILE A 525 0.63 10.08 34.84
C ILE A 525 0.25 11.04 33.71
N PHE A 526 -0.98 11.54 33.75
CA PHE A 526 -1.57 12.34 32.68
C PHE A 526 -2.33 13.56 33.19
N ARG A 527 -2.29 14.69 32.46
CA ARG A 527 -3.04 15.91 32.79
C ARG A 527 -4.36 15.95 32.04
N VAL A 528 -5.46 16.17 32.76
CA VAL A 528 -6.80 16.40 32.20
C VAL A 528 -7.20 17.84 32.52
N TYR A 529 -7.49 18.61 31.48
CA TYR A 529 -7.72 20.06 31.54
C TYR A 529 -9.21 20.40 31.61
N CYS A 530 -9.52 21.57 32.16
CA CYS A 530 -10.84 22.20 32.18
C CYS A 530 -10.93 23.31 31.14
N ALA A 531 -12.14 23.82 30.89
CA ALA A 531 -12.37 24.93 29.95
C ALA A 531 -11.62 26.23 30.31
N ASP A 532 -11.33 26.45 31.60
CA ASP A 532 -10.56 27.58 32.13
C ASP A 532 -9.03 27.35 32.12
N HIS A 533 -8.58 26.27 31.46
CA HIS A 533 -7.18 25.84 31.34
C HIS A 533 -6.52 25.40 32.65
N THR A 534 -7.28 25.31 33.75
CA THR A 534 -6.84 24.56 34.94
C THR A 534 -6.80 23.06 34.61
N TYR A 535 -6.07 22.28 35.40
CA TYR A 535 -5.98 20.84 35.16
C TYR A 535 -5.86 20.06 36.46
N CYS A 536 -6.21 18.78 36.37
CA CYS A 536 -5.86 17.79 37.38
C CYS A 536 -4.87 16.78 36.80
N THR A 537 -3.92 16.34 37.62
CA THR A 537 -3.01 15.25 37.25
C THR A 537 -3.62 13.93 37.74
N LEU A 538 -3.88 13.01 36.83
CA LEU A 538 -4.39 11.68 37.13
C LEU A 538 -3.29 10.63 36.99
N ARG A 539 -3.43 9.53 37.72
CA ARG A 539 -2.64 8.31 37.56
C ARG A 539 -3.62 7.17 37.32
N PHE A 540 -3.45 6.44 36.22
CA PHE A 540 -4.31 5.32 35.88
C PHE A 540 -3.58 4.33 34.95
N PRO A 541 -4.00 3.06 34.89
CA PRO A 541 -3.46 2.07 33.94
C PRO A 541 -3.69 2.46 32.48
N MET A 542 -2.78 2.11 31.57
CA MET A 542 -2.88 2.49 30.15
C MET A 542 -4.17 2.01 29.46
N ASN A 543 -4.74 0.88 29.91
CA ASN A 543 -6.02 0.34 29.42
C ASN A 543 -7.27 0.93 30.10
N THR A 544 -7.16 2.05 30.81
CA THR A 544 -8.32 2.73 31.41
C THR A 544 -9.22 3.32 30.32
N THR A 545 -10.53 3.18 30.47
CA THR A 545 -11.52 3.74 29.53
C THR A 545 -11.70 5.25 29.72
N ALA A 546 -12.19 5.92 28.67
CA ALA A 546 -12.58 7.33 28.73
C ALA A 546 -13.58 7.59 29.87
N ASP A 547 -14.55 6.70 30.09
CA ASP A 547 -15.53 6.85 31.17
C ASP A 547 -14.88 6.91 32.56
N VAL A 548 -13.93 6.00 32.83
CA VAL A 548 -13.23 5.96 34.12
C VAL A 548 -12.33 7.19 34.29
N ILE A 549 -11.64 7.63 33.24
CA ILE A 549 -10.83 8.87 33.28
C ILE A 549 -11.73 10.08 33.57
N LYS A 550 -12.89 10.16 32.92
CA LYS A 550 -13.89 11.23 33.08
C LYS A 550 -14.40 11.29 34.52
N VAL A 551 -14.83 10.16 35.09
CA VAL A 551 -15.32 10.08 36.47
C VAL A 551 -14.21 10.45 37.46
N THR A 552 -13.00 9.92 37.26
CA THR A 552 -11.85 10.21 38.14
C THR A 552 -11.45 11.69 38.09
N ALA A 553 -11.51 12.32 36.91
CA ALA A 553 -11.27 13.75 36.75
C ALA A 553 -12.33 14.57 37.50
N ALA A 554 -13.61 14.23 37.32
CA ALA A 554 -14.73 14.91 37.97
C ALA A 554 -14.63 14.84 39.50
N ASP A 555 -14.30 13.68 40.06
CA ASP A 555 -14.10 13.46 41.49
C ASP A 555 -12.98 14.32 42.08
N LYS A 556 -11.88 14.46 41.32
CA LYS A 556 -10.69 15.22 41.73
C LYS A 556 -10.91 16.73 41.61
N LEU A 557 -11.63 17.15 40.57
CA LEU A 557 -11.97 18.56 40.30
C LEU A 557 -13.23 19.03 41.06
N LYS A 558 -13.96 18.12 41.72
CA LYS A 558 -15.23 18.39 42.43
C LYS A 558 -16.30 18.99 41.51
N ILE A 559 -16.36 18.51 40.27
CA ILE A 559 -17.36 18.89 39.27
C ILE A 559 -18.53 17.88 39.36
N ARG A 560 -19.77 18.33 39.13
CA ARG A 560 -20.93 17.43 39.06
C ARG A 560 -20.74 16.41 37.93
N HIS A 561 -21.07 15.15 38.16
CA HIS A 561 -20.90 14.08 37.18
C HIS A 561 -21.90 14.16 36.01
N ASP A 562 -22.97 14.94 36.16
CA ASP A 562 -24.06 14.98 35.20
C ASP A 562 -23.60 15.58 33.87
N ASP A 563 -23.71 14.77 32.82
CA ASP A 563 -23.49 15.12 31.41
C ASP A 563 -22.08 15.65 31.04
N LEU A 564 -21.05 15.06 31.64
CA LEU A 564 -19.65 15.31 31.26
C LEU A 564 -19.23 14.53 30.01
N ALA A 565 -18.29 15.08 29.26
CA ALA A 565 -17.58 14.39 28.20
C ALA A 565 -16.06 14.65 28.30
N LEU A 566 -15.28 13.70 27.79
CA LEU A 566 -13.87 13.91 27.48
C LEU A 566 -13.71 14.25 26.01
N ALA A 567 -12.84 15.20 25.72
CA ALA A 567 -12.49 15.56 24.36
C ALA A 567 -10.98 15.78 24.21
N GLU A 568 -10.44 15.40 23.06
CA GLU A 568 -9.17 15.94 22.58
C GLU A 568 -9.41 17.33 22.00
N VAL A 569 -8.63 18.31 22.45
CA VAL A 569 -8.49 19.60 21.79
C VAL A 569 -7.14 19.60 21.09
N LYS A 570 -7.14 19.64 19.76
CA LYS A 570 -5.95 19.71 18.91
C LYS A 570 -5.37 21.13 18.89
N SER A 571 -4.11 21.28 18.49
CA SER A 571 -3.48 22.60 18.30
C SER A 571 -4.15 23.47 17.24
N THR A 572 -4.90 22.86 16.32
CA THR A 572 -5.73 23.57 15.31
C THR A 572 -7.00 24.17 15.90
N GLY A 573 -7.28 23.87 17.17
CA GLY A 573 -8.55 24.12 17.84
C GLY A 573 -9.49 22.95 17.77
N GLU A 574 -9.51 22.16 16.69
CA GLU A 574 -10.49 21.08 16.47
C GLU A 574 -10.69 20.19 17.72
N ARG A 575 -11.97 19.93 18.05
CA ARG A 575 -12.38 19.15 19.22
C ARG A 575 -12.90 17.79 18.79
N ILE A 576 -12.37 16.72 19.36
CA ILE A 576 -12.83 15.35 19.13
C ILE A 576 -13.32 14.78 20.45
N VAL A 577 -14.63 14.54 20.55
CA VAL A 577 -15.25 13.95 21.74
C VAL A 577 -15.01 12.43 21.74
N PHE A 578 -14.47 11.90 22.83
CA PHE A 578 -14.26 10.48 23.03
C PHE A 578 -15.57 9.77 23.40
N ARG A 579 -15.70 8.52 22.98
CA ARG A 579 -16.74 7.61 23.47
C ARG A 579 -16.31 7.06 24.82
N ASP A 580 -17.28 6.80 25.69
CA ASP A 580 -17.04 6.25 27.03
C ASP A 580 -16.27 4.92 27.01
N SER A 581 -16.41 4.13 25.93
CA SER A 581 -15.71 2.87 25.69
C SER A 581 -14.29 3.00 25.13
N ASP A 582 -13.82 4.20 24.78
CA ASP A 582 -12.50 4.37 24.16
C ASP A 582 -11.37 4.08 25.16
N LEU A 583 -10.27 3.50 24.68
CA LEU A 583 -9.15 2.95 25.46
C LEU A 583 -7.80 3.49 24.96
N GLY A 584 -6.78 3.52 25.82
CA GLY A 584 -5.42 3.92 25.42
C GLY A 584 -5.33 5.38 24.94
N LEU A 585 -6.20 6.25 25.45
CA LEU A 585 -6.29 7.65 25.04
C LEU A 585 -4.96 8.42 25.07
N PRO A 586 -4.09 8.24 26.08
CA PRO A 586 -2.87 9.05 26.16
C PRO A 586 -1.92 8.90 24.98
N THR A 587 -1.89 7.72 24.34
CA THR A 587 -1.01 7.47 23.18
C THR A 587 -1.66 7.81 21.85
N SER A 588 -3.00 7.88 21.78
CA SER A 588 -3.74 8.11 20.54
C SER A 588 -3.91 9.59 20.17
N LEU A 589 -3.43 10.53 20.99
CA LEU A 589 -3.54 11.97 20.74
C LEU A 589 -2.68 12.42 19.56
N SER A 590 -3.09 13.53 18.91
CA SER A 590 -2.24 14.30 18.01
C SER A 590 -0.99 14.80 18.75
N LEU A 591 0.05 15.21 18.00
CA LEU A 591 1.35 15.58 18.56
C LEU A 591 1.21 16.58 19.72
N ASN A 592 0.50 17.68 19.50
CA ASN A 592 0.25 18.69 20.53
C ASN A 592 -1.19 18.63 21.07
N GLY A 593 -1.90 17.51 20.91
CA GLY A 593 -3.25 17.31 21.44
C GLY A 593 -3.27 17.28 22.97
N ARG A 594 -4.41 17.68 23.56
CA ARG A 594 -4.64 17.68 25.02
C ARG A 594 -6.03 17.17 25.34
N ILE A 595 -6.16 16.46 26.46
CA ILE A 595 -7.45 15.94 26.93
C ILE A 595 -8.10 16.96 27.86
N PHE A 596 -9.35 17.29 27.56
CA PHE A 596 -10.20 18.15 28.35
C PHE A 596 -11.41 17.38 28.88
N VAL A 597 -11.86 17.76 30.08
CA VAL A 597 -13.16 17.38 30.64
C VAL A 597 -14.04 18.62 30.71
N SER A 598 -15.27 18.52 30.21
CA SER A 598 -16.24 19.62 30.26
C SER A 598 -17.66 19.06 30.08
N PRO A 599 -18.72 19.76 30.52
CA PRO A 599 -20.10 19.41 30.18
C PRO A 599 -20.32 19.36 28.67
N ARG A 600 -21.18 18.45 28.18
CA ARG A 600 -21.46 18.30 26.74
C ARG A 600 -21.91 19.60 26.08
N ASP A 601 -22.77 20.35 26.75
CA ASP A 601 -23.28 21.65 26.29
C ASP A 601 -22.19 22.73 26.16
N HIS A 602 -21.01 22.51 26.75
CA HIS A 602 -19.88 23.44 26.75
C HIS A 602 -18.67 22.93 25.93
N MET A 603 -18.83 21.87 25.13
CA MET A 603 -17.74 21.36 24.27
C MET A 603 -17.22 22.41 23.28
N ASP A 604 -18.12 23.22 22.73
CA ASP A 604 -17.78 24.25 21.75
C ASP A 604 -16.97 25.41 22.34
N ALA A 605 -17.04 25.60 23.66
CA ALA A 605 -16.30 26.64 24.39
C ALA A 605 -14.85 26.27 24.68
N LEU A 606 -14.45 25.00 24.45
CA LEU A 606 -13.07 24.56 24.64
C LEU A 606 -12.13 25.23 23.64
N THR A 607 -10.99 25.72 24.15
CA THR A 607 -9.96 26.43 23.37
C THR A 607 -8.58 25.81 23.60
N CYS A 608 -7.68 25.98 22.64
CA CYS A 608 -6.29 25.54 22.75
C CYS A 608 -5.59 26.21 23.93
N LEU A 609 -4.68 25.46 24.57
CA LEU A 609 -3.68 26.05 25.45
C LEU A 609 -2.61 26.77 24.60
N PRO A 610 -2.01 27.86 25.09
CA PRO A 610 -0.94 28.56 24.39
C PRO A 610 0.25 27.65 24.03
N GLU A 611 0.59 26.70 24.90
CA GLU A 611 1.67 25.72 24.68
C GLU A 611 1.43 24.77 23.50
N GLN A 612 0.18 24.60 23.04
CA GLN A 612 -0.14 23.75 21.89
C GLN A 612 0.15 24.44 20.54
N GLU A 613 0.19 25.77 20.52
CA GLU A 613 0.37 26.57 19.30
C GLU A 613 1.84 26.95 19.04
N THR A 614 2.67 26.92 20.08
CA THR A 614 4.10 27.18 19.99
C THR A 614 4.88 25.92 19.67
N ALA A 615 6.13 26.08 19.20
CA ALA A 615 7.02 24.95 19.04
C ALA A 615 7.28 24.29 20.40
N THR A 616 7.16 22.96 20.43
CA THR A 616 7.31 22.20 21.66
C THR A 616 8.65 22.46 22.38
N GLU A 617 8.61 22.42 23.71
CA GLU A 617 9.83 22.46 24.53
C GLU A 617 10.63 21.17 24.32
N GLY A 618 11.85 21.30 23.82
CA GLY A 618 12.79 20.19 23.56
C GLY A 618 14.22 20.68 23.70
N LEU A 619 15.18 19.74 23.69
CA LEU A 619 16.61 20.09 23.70
C LEU A 619 16.94 20.90 22.45
N GLU A 620 17.51 22.10 22.63
CA GLU A 620 18.05 22.84 21.49
C GLU A 620 19.29 22.12 20.97
N CYS A 621 19.27 21.82 19.67
CA CYS A 621 20.37 21.18 18.99
C CYS A 621 20.71 22.01 17.76
N ASP A 622 21.96 22.49 17.65
CA ASP A 622 22.39 23.15 16.43
C ASP A 622 22.63 22.09 15.35
N LEU A 623 21.60 21.88 14.53
CA LEU A 623 21.63 20.91 13.45
C LEU A 623 22.82 21.14 12.50
N GLU A 624 23.44 22.31 12.43
CA GLU A 624 24.64 22.50 11.61
C GLU A 624 25.84 21.69 12.13
N LEU A 625 26.00 21.59 13.45
CA LEU A 625 27.15 20.98 14.11
C LEU A 625 27.07 19.45 14.16
N VAL A 626 25.86 18.89 14.16
CA VAL A 626 25.65 17.44 14.27
C VAL A 626 25.98 16.73 12.95
N SER A 627 26.68 15.60 12.96
CA SER A 627 26.87 14.82 11.73
C SER A 627 25.52 14.29 11.22
N THR A 628 25.26 14.43 9.91
CA THR A 628 24.01 13.92 9.31
C THR A 628 23.93 12.39 9.38
N ARG A 629 25.09 11.72 9.32
CA ARG A 629 25.19 10.25 9.46
C ARG A 629 24.92 9.82 10.89
N GLU A 630 25.44 10.54 11.90
CA GLU A 630 25.15 10.29 13.32
C GLU A 630 23.66 10.43 13.62
N LEU A 631 23.04 11.51 13.13
CA LEU A 631 21.62 11.76 13.28
C LEU A 631 20.77 10.64 12.64
N ALA A 632 21.10 10.21 11.41
CA ALA A 632 20.42 9.11 10.75
C ALA A 632 20.57 7.77 11.49
N TYR A 633 21.77 7.49 12.01
CA TYR A 633 22.09 6.27 12.74
C TYR A 633 21.23 6.15 14.01
N HIS A 634 21.30 7.16 14.89
CA HIS A 634 20.55 7.11 16.16
C HIS A 634 19.04 7.21 15.96
N MET A 635 18.57 7.94 14.94
CA MET A 635 17.16 7.96 14.59
C MET A 635 16.68 6.59 14.11
N THR A 636 17.50 5.88 13.33
CA THR A 636 17.16 4.51 12.87
C THR A 636 17.14 3.51 14.00
N LEU A 637 18.07 3.59 14.97
CA LEU A 637 18.01 2.76 16.17
C LEU A 637 16.75 3.02 16.99
N PHE A 638 16.42 4.30 17.21
CA PHE A 638 15.22 4.70 17.95
C PHE A 638 13.93 4.22 17.27
N ASP A 639 13.78 4.46 15.96
CA ASP A 639 12.61 4.03 15.20
C ASP A 639 12.52 2.49 15.14
N TRP A 640 13.66 1.79 15.08
CA TRP A 640 13.69 0.33 15.12
C TRP A 640 13.19 -0.23 16.46
N ASP A 641 13.57 0.40 17.57
CA ASP A 641 13.10 -0.02 18.89
C ASP A 641 11.60 0.23 19.06
N LEU A 642 11.08 1.36 18.60
CA LEU A 642 9.64 1.61 18.56
C LEU A 642 8.90 0.58 17.69
N PHE A 643 9.41 0.31 16.49
CA PHE A 643 8.85 -0.69 15.58
C PHE A 643 8.87 -2.11 16.17
N TRP A 644 9.93 -2.45 16.90
CA TRP A 644 10.05 -3.75 17.56
C TRP A 644 9.02 -3.94 18.67
N CYS A 645 8.68 -2.88 19.41
CA CYS A 645 7.66 -2.92 20.46
C CYS A 645 6.23 -3.15 19.93
N VAL A 646 5.96 -2.89 18.65
CA VAL A 646 4.63 -3.12 18.06
C VAL A 646 4.34 -4.61 17.93
N HIS A 647 3.32 -5.11 18.61
CA HIS A 647 2.84 -6.46 18.37
C HIS A 647 1.94 -6.55 17.13
N GLU A 648 1.94 -7.66 16.40
CA GLU A 648 1.12 -7.80 15.19
C GLU A 648 -0.39 -7.65 15.48
N TYR A 649 -0.85 -8.11 16.64
CA TYR A 649 -2.25 -7.95 17.07
C TYR A 649 -2.67 -6.48 17.28
N GLU A 650 -1.74 -5.57 17.58
CA GLU A 650 -2.07 -4.14 17.68
C GLU A 650 -2.58 -3.61 16.35
N LEU A 651 -2.14 -4.17 15.21
CA LEU A 651 -2.68 -3.82 13.90
C LEU A 651 -4.13 -4.26 13.72
N ILE A 652 -4.49 -5.45 14.21
CA ILE A 652 -5.86 -5.95 14.17
C ILE A 652 -6.76 -5.11 15.07
N TYR A 653 -6.34 -4.86 16.31
CA TYR A 653 -7.08 -4.02 17.25
C TYR A 653 -7.27 -2.60 16.70
N HIS A 654 -6.24 -2.03 16.08
CA HIS A 654 -6.36 -0.73 15.43
C HIS A 654 -7.37 -0.75 14.28
N THR A 655 -7.26 -1.74 13.38
CA THR A 655 -8.08 -1.84 12.16
C THR A 655 -9.56 -2.12 12.44
N PHE A 656 -9.85 -2.99 13.42
CA PHE A 656 -11.23 -3.39 13.77
C PHE A 656 -11.81 -2.56 14.93
N GLY A 657 -11.05 -1.63 15.49
CA GLY A 657 -11.44 -0.84 16.66
C GLY A 657 -11.07 -1.52 17.97
N ARG A 658 -10.15 -0.90 18.71
CA ARG A 658 -9.52 -1.46 19.93
C ARG A 658 -10.52 -1.76 21.06
N HIS A 659 -11.62 -1.01 21.13
CA HIS A 659 -12.71 -1.21 22.09
C HIS A 659 -13.43 -2.56 21.91
N ASN A 660 -13.48 -3.10 20.69
CA ASN A 660 -14.11 -4.39 20.42
C ASN A 660 -13.33 -5.57 21.04
N PHE A 661 -12.07 -5.36 21.38
CA PHE A 661 -11.19 -6.37 21.97
C PHE A 661 -10.87 -6.10 23.45
N GLY A 662 -11.17 -4.89 23.95
CA GLY A 662 -10.72 -4.46 25.28
C GLY A 662 -9.20 -4.37 25.40
N GLN A 663 -8.49 -4.13 24.28
CA GLN A 663 -7.03 -4.10 24.20
C GLN A 663 -6.52 -2.73 23.81
N ILE A 664 -5.29 -2.38 24.20
CA ILE A 664 -4.62 -1.15 23.77
C ILE A 664 -3.81 -1.38 22.49
N THR A 665 -3.45 -0.28 21.81
CA THR A 665 -2.51 -0.30 20.66
C THR A 665 -1.41 0.73 20.87
N SER A 666 -1.00 0.95 22.12
CA SER A 666 -0.16 2.09 22.49
C SER A 666 1.23 2.06 21.85
N ASN A 667 1.82 0.90 21.61
CA ASN A 667 3.12 0.83 20.93
C ASN A 667 2.96 1.22 19.45
N LEU A 668 1.90 0.74 18.80
CA LEU A 668 1.56 1.15 17.44
C LEU A 668 1.26 2.66 17.36
N ASP A 669 0.46 3.19 18.29
CA ASP A 669 0.10 4.60 18.34
C ASP A 669 1.35 5.49 18.44
N VAL A 670 2.28 5.16 19.33
CA VAL A 670 3.55 5.89 19.49
C VAL A 670 4.39 5.83 18.21
N PHE A 671 4.45 4.67 17.57
CA PHE A 671 5.23 4.51 16.34
C PHE A 671 4.60 5.23 15.13
N LEU A 672 3.27 5.26 15.02
CA LEU A 672 2.57 6.06 14.01
C LEU A 672 2.70 7.56 14.28
N ARG A 673 2.63 7.96 15.55
CA ARG A 673 2.87 9.34 16.00
C ARG A 673 4.29 9.80 15.66
N ARG A 674 5.29 8.92 15.78
CA ARG A 674 6.69 9.20 15.39
C ARG A 674 6.83 9.65 13.94
N PHE A 675 6.06 9.07 13.02
CA PHE A 675 6.08 9.50 11.61
C PHE A 675 5.71 10.98 11.48
N ASN A 676 4.60 11.38 12.11
CA ASN A 676 4.16 12.77 12.12
C ASN A 676 5.15 13.69 12.85
N GLU A 677 5.74 13.22 13.95
CA GLU A 677 6.74 13.96 14.71
C GLU A 677 7.95 14.34 13.83
N ILE A 678 8.53 13.37 13.10
CA ILE A 678 9.64 13.61 12.17
C ILE A 678 9.21 14.56 11.03
N GLN A 679 8.01 14.35 10.47
CA GLN A 679 7.49 15.19 9.39
C GLN A 679 7.37 16.65 9.83
N TYR A 680 6.70 16.91 10.95
CA TYR A 680 6.49 18.26 11.46
C TYR A 680 7.77 18.88 12.03
N TRP A 681 8.71 18.08 12.53
CA TRP A 681 10.04 18.54 12.94
C TRP A 681 10.78 19.19 11.77
N VAL A 682 10.82 18.53 10.61
CA VAL A 682 11.44 19.08 9.38
C VAL A 682 10.83 20.43 9.01
N VAL A 683 9.49 20.53 9.03
CA VAL A 683 8.79 21.77 8.69
C VAL A 683 9.05 22.86 9.72
N THR A 684 9.07 22.51 11.01
CA THR A 684 9.30 23.42 12.13
C THR A 684 10.69 24.05 12.05
N GLU A 685 11.74 23.22 11.92
CA GLU A 685 13.12 23.69 11.82
C GLU A 685 13.34 24.64 10.64
N LEU A 686 12.76 24.34 9.48
CA LEU A 686 12.86 25.19 8.29
C LEU A 686 12.08 26.51 8.44
N CYS A 687 10.87 26.46 9.00
CA CYS A 687 10.02 27.65 9.18
C CYS A 687 10.50 28.57 10.32
N MET A 688 11.24 28.03 11.29
CA MET A 688 11.82 28.82 12.39
C MET A 688 13.19 29.42 12.02
N THR A 689 13.89 28.88 11.02
CA THR A 689 15.19 29.38 10.58
C THR A 689 15.07 30.66 9.76
N GLN A 690 15.32 31.81 10.41
CA GLN A 690 15.21 33.14 9.81
C GLN A 690 16.24 33.39 8.70
N SER A 691 17.51 33.03 8.93
CA SER A 691 18.59 33.26 7.96
C SER A 691 18.44 32.37 6.73
N LEU A 692 18.33 32.98 5.54
CA LEU A 692 18.24 32.28 4.26
C LEU A 692 19.43 31.33 4.04
N SER A 693 20.65 31.75 4.39
CA SER A 693 21.84 30.91 4.21
C SER A 693 21.79 29.65 5.09
N LYS A 694 21.45 29.83 6.38
CA LYS A 694 21.28 28.71 7.32
C LYS A 694 20.14 27.79 6.89
N ARG A 695 19.02 28.36 6.42
CA ARG A 695 17.85 27.59 5.95
C ARG A 695 18.18 26.73 4.73
N VAL A 696 18.95 27.23 3.75
CA VAL A 696 19.44 26.44 2.61
C VAL A 696 20.35 25.29 3.07
N GLN A 697 21.19 25.51 4.08
CA GLN A 697 22.06 24.48 4.63
C GLN A 697 21.28 23.39 5.38
N ILE A 698 20.26 23.77 6.16
CA ILE A 698 19.34 22.85 6.84
C ILE A 698 18.53 22.04 5.81
N LEU A 699 17.99 22.68 4.77
CA LEU A 699 17.30 22.00 3.68
C LEU A 699 18.19 20.93 3.02
N ARG A 700 19.44 21.30 2.69
CA ARG A 700 20.44 20.35 2.19
C ARG A 700 20.71 19.21 3.18
N LYS A 701 20.71 19.49 4.48
CA LYS A 701 20.94 18.51 5.53
C LYS A 701 19.80 17.50 5.61
N PHE A 702 18.54 17.95 5.54
CA PHE A 702 17.38 17.04 5.53
C PHE A 702 17.34 16.14 4.30
N ILE A 703 17.69 16.64 3.12
CA ILE A 703 17.80 15.79 1.92
C ILE A 703 18.88 14.71 2.11
N LYS A 704 20.03 15.07 2.69
CA LYS A 704 21.07 14.09 3.03
C LYS A 704 20.61 13.11 4.11
N LEU A 705 19.86 13.58 5.10
CA LEU A 705 19.32 12.76 6.18
C LEU A 705 18.36 11.70 5.62
N ALA A 706 17.44 12.10 4.74
CA ALA A 706 16.56 11.19 4.02
C ALA A 706 17.36 10.14 3.24
N ALA A 707 18.44 10.56 2.53
CA ALA A 707 19.30 9.64 1.81
C ALA A 707 19.91 8.56 2.72
N TYR A 708 20.44 8.94 3.89
CA TYR A 708 20.98 7.99 4.87
C TYR A 708 19.90 7.10 5.50
N CYS A 709 18.71 7.64 5.82
CA CYS A 709 17.59 6.82 6.30
C CYS A 709 17.19 5.76 5.28
N LYS A 710 17.15 6.12 3.99
CA LYS A 710 16.91 5.17 2.89
C LYS A 710 18.02 4.12 2.79
N GLU A 711 19.28 4.52 2.92
CA GLU A 711 20.45 3.61 2.94
C GLU A 711 20.38 2.60 4.09
N TYR A 712 19.98 3.05 5.29
CA TYR A 712 19.74 2.19 6.46
C TYR A 712 18.41 1.43 6.41
N GLN A 713 17.69 1.49 5.28
CA GLN A 713 16.39 0.86 5.09
C GLN A 713 15.34 1.27 6.14
N ASN A 714 15.49 2.46 6.73
CA ASN A 714 14.46 3.13 7.52
C ASN A 714 13.57 3.96 6.61
N LEU A 715 12.64 3.26 5.95
CA LEU A 715 11.72 3.89 5.01
C LEU A 715 10.70 4.78 5.72
N ASN A 716 10.36 4.48 6.98
CA ASN A 716 9.44 5.31 7.77
C ASN A 716 9.98 6.74 7.94
N ALA A 717 11.20 6.89 8.46
CA ALA A 717 11.84 8.21 8.61
C ALA A 717 12.14 8.86 7.26
N PHE A 718 12.60 8.08 6.26
CA PHE A 718 12.84 8.58 4.91
C PHE A 718 11.59 9.29 4.36
N PHE A 719 10.43 8.62 4.39
CA PHE A 719 9.20 9.19 3.88
C PHE A 719 8.68 10.34 4.75
N ALA A 720 8.82 10.26 6.08
CA ALA A 720 8.45 11.36 6.96
C ALA A 720 9.22 12.65 6.61
N ILE A 721 10.54 12.54 6.36
CA ILE A 721 11.37 13.68 5.97
C ILE A 721 10.96 14.21 4.59
N VAL A 722 10.79 13.33 3.61
CA VAL A 722 10.40 13.73 2.24
C VAL A 722 9.04 14.42 2.23
N MET A 723 8.05 13.90 2.98
CA MET A 723 6.74 14.53 3.13
C MET A 723 6.83 15.86 3.89
N GLY A 724 7.72 15.98 4.88
CA GLY A 724 8.00 17.25 5.55
C GLY A 724 8.56 18.30 4.59
N LEU A 725 9.50 17.92 3.72
CA LEU A 725 10.05 18.80 2.69
C LEU A 725 9.03 19.17 1.60
N SER A 726 8.10 18.27 1.30
CA SER A 726 7.01 18.49 0.33
C SER A 726 5.86 19.31 0.91
N ASN A 727 5.83 19.55 2.23
CA ASN A 727 4.79 20.33 2.90
C ASN A 727 4.66 21.73 2.28
N VAL A 728 3.43 22.23 2.16
CA VAL A 728 3.11 23.53 1.54
C VAL A 728 3.87 24.70 2.18
N ALA A 729 4.17 24.65 3.48
CA ALA A 729 4.96 25.69 4.16
C ALA A 729 6.44 25.68 3.74
N VAL A 730 6.98 24.54 3.29
CA VAL A 730 8.38 24.38 2.86
C VAL A 730 8.51 24.51 1.34
N SER A 731 7.67 23.82 0.57
CA SER A 731 7.74 23.81 -0.90
C SER A 731 7.53 25.20 -1.51
N ARG A 732 6.82 26.10 -0.81
CA ARG A 732 6.62 27.49 -1.25
C ARG A 732 7.83 28.42 -1.08
N LEU A 733 8.89 28.01 -0.38
CA LEU A 733 10.06 28.85 -0.10
C LEU A 733 10.99 28.92 -1.32
N SER A 734 10.52 29.57 -2.39
CA SER A 734 11.19 29.57 -3.70
C SER A 734 12.63 30.08 -3.64
N MET A 735 12.91 31.12 -2.85
CA MET A 735 14.27 31.66 -2.73
C MET A 735 15.22 30.66 -2.05
N THR A 736 14.69 29.84 -1.13
CA THR A 736 15.45 28.77 -0.48
C THR A 736 15.75 27.63 -1.46
N TRP A 737 14.76 27.18 -2.23
CA TRP A 737 14.92 26.10 -3.21
C TRP A 737 15.80 26.48 -4.42
N GLU A 738 15.71 27.72 -4.88
CA GLU A 738 16.55 28.25 -5.97
C GLU A 738 18.04 28.27 -5.61
N LYS A 739 18.37 28.59 -4.35
CA LYS A 739 19.75 28.62 -3.85
C LYS A 739 20.31 27.24 -3.48
N LEU A 740 19.49 26.21 -3.43
CA LEU A 740 19.95 24.84 -3.19
C LEU A 740 20.78 24.33 -4.40
N PRO A 741 21.95 23.70 -4.22
CA PRO A 741 22.70 23.17 -5.36
C PRO A 741 21.91 22.15 -6.19
N SER A 742 22.03 22.20 -7.51
CA SER A 742 21.25 21.39 -8.46
C SER A 742 21.32 19.88 -8.19
N LYS A 743 22.45 19.38 -7.71
CA LYS A 743 22.63 17.99 -7.26
C LYS A 743 21.58 17.57 -6.23
N PHE A 744 21.30 18.41 -5.23
CA PHE A 744 20.33 18.10 -4.18
C PHE A 744 18.89 18.30 -4.62
N ARG A 745 18.63 19.23 -5.54
CA ARG A 745 17.31 19.35 -6.18
C ARG A 745 16.95 18.08 -6.95
N LYS A 746 17.87 17.59 -7.80
CA LYS A 746 17.68 16.33 -8.54
C LYS A 746 17.43 15.16 -7.58
N LEU A 747 18.25 15.02 -6.54
CA LEU A 747 18.08 13.98 -5.53
C LEU A 747 16.72 14.05 -4.81
N PHE A 748 16.22 15.26 -4.51
CA PHE A 748 14.91 15.41 -3.89
C PHE A 748 13.76 15.03 -4.85
N THR A 749 13.84 15.42 -6.12
CA THR A 749 12.87 14.99 -7.15
C THR A 749 12.82 13.47 -7.29
N GLU A 750 13.96 12.79 -7.18
CA GLU A 750 14.00 11.32 -7.14
C GLU A 750 13.25 10.76 -5.93
N PHE A 751 13.39 11.40 -4.76
CA PHE A 751 12.67 10.98 -3.56
C PHE A 751 11.16 11.22 -3.68
N GLU A 752 10.73 12.35 -4.25
CA GLU A 752 9.31 12.64 -4.50
C GLU A 752 8.67 11.61 -5.46
N SER A 753 9.42 11.12 -6.45
CA SER A 753 8.91 10.07 -7.35
C SER A 753 8.57 8.75 -6.65
N LEU A 754 9.10 8.50 -5.44
CA LEU A 754 8.82 7.30 -4.65
C LEU A 754 7.53 7.41 -3.83
N ILE A 755 7.03 8.62 -3.53
CA ILE A 755 5.76 8.84 -2.82
C ILE A 755 4.54 8.86 -3.76
N ASP A 756 4.75 8.75 -5.07
CA ASP A 756 3.69 8.79 -6.08
C ASP A 756 2.57 7.80 -5.74
N PRO A 757 1.31 8.28 -5.54
CA PRO A 757 0.19 7.43 -5.17
C PRO A 757 -0.37 6.59 -6.33
N SER A 758 0.04 6.87 -7.57
CA SER A 758 -0.45 6.22 -8.79
C SER A 758 -0.29 4.69 -8.72
N ARG A 759 -1.33 3.99 -9.20
CA ARG A 759 -1.42 2.52 -9.20
C ARG A 759 -1.09 1.92 -7.83
N ASN A 760 -1.72 2.46 -6.79
CA ASN A 760 -1.54 2.04 -5.41
C ASN A 760 -0.08 2.08 -4.95
N HIS A 761 0.58 3.23 -5.12
CA HIS A 761 1.98 3.44 -4.74
C HIS A 761 2.97 2.45 -5.40
N ARG A 762 2.79 2.16 -6.69
CA ARG A 762 3.59 1.15 -7.43
C ARG A 762 5.10 1.41 -7.37
N ALA A 763 5.52 2.68 -7.43
CA ALA A 763 6.93 3.06 -7.33
C ALA A 763 7.57 2.59 -6.02
N TYR A 764 6.90 2.87 -4.90
CA TYR A 764 7.28 2.38 -3.57
C TYR A 764 7.28 0.85 -3.52
N ARG A 765 6.20 0.19 -3.95
CA ARG A 765 6.06 -1.28 -3.83
C ARG A 765 7.14 -2.02 -4.61
N ILE A 766 7.47 -1.57 -5.83
CA ILE A 766 8.57 -2.14 -6.62
C ILE A 766 9.93 -1.91 -5.93
N SER A 767 10.15 -0.72 -5.36
CA SER A 767 11.40 -0.44 -4.64
C SER A 767 11.56 -1.32 -3.40
N VAL A 768 10.49 -1.52 -2.63
CA VAL A 768 10.49 -2.33 -1.40
C VAL A 768 10.60 -3.81 -1.69
N GLY A 769 9.97 -4.31 -2.75
CA GLY A 769 10.05 -5.73 -3.14
C GLY A 769 11.47 -6.22 -3.44
N LYS A 770 12.44 -5.31 -3.64
CA LYS A 770 13.86 -5.63 -3.85
C LYS A 770 14.70 -5.62 -2.57
N LEU A 771 14.16 -5.11 -1.46
CA LEU A 771 14.87 -4.97 -0.20
C LEU A 771 14.81 -6.27 0.61
N GLN A 772 15.84 -6.49 1.44
CA GLN A 772 15.91 -7.61 2.38
C GLN A 772 15.90 -7.08 3.81
N PRO A 773 15.37 -7.83 4.80
CA PRO A 773 15.42 -7.43 6.20
C PRO A 773 16.88 -7.35 6.69
N PRO A 774 17.17 -6.53 7.71
CA PRO A 774 16.25 -5.71 8.52
C PRO A 774 15.78 -4.43 7.81
N MET A 775 14.51 -4.03 8.00
CA MET A 775 14.00 -2.76 7.49
C MET A 775 12.85 -2.20 8.33
N VAL A 776 12.71 -0.87 8.37
CA VAL A 776 11.53 -0.19 8.94
C VAL A 776 10.61 0.22 7.79
N PRO A 777 9.42 -0.38 7.63
CA PRO A 777 8.55 -0.12 6.49
C PRO A 777 7.85 1.24 6.58
N PHE A 778 7.24 1.69 5.48
CA PHE A 778 6.40 2.88 5.46
C PHE A 778 5.05 2.56 6.11
N MET A 779 4.98 2.66 7.44
CA MET A 779 3.84 2.21 8.23
C MET A 779 2.49 2.85 7.87
N PRO A 780 2.39 4.16 7.61
CA PRO A 780 1.12 4.76 7.19
C PRO A 780 0.47 4.08 5.99
N LEU A 781 1.26 3.62 5.01
CA LEU A 781 0.73 2.90 3.85
C LEU A 781 0.27 1.49 4.21
N LEU A 782 0.97 0.79 5.10
CA LEU A 782 0.53 -0.54 5.57
C LEU A 782 -0.77 -0.47 6.37
N ILE A 783 -0.95 0.55 7.23
CA ILE A 783 -2.19 0.78 7.97
C ILE A 783 -3.32 1.19 7.01
N LYS A 784 -3.03 2.01 6.01
CA LYS A 784 -3.96 2.32 4.93
C LYS A 784 -4.42 1.04 4.24
N ASP A 785 -3.49 0.18 3.80
CA ASP A 785 -3.80 -1.09 3.16
C ASP A 785 -4.77 -1.92 4.03
N MET A 786 -4.47 -2.11 5.32
CA MET A 786 -5.35 -2.86 6.24
C MET A 786 -6.73 -2.22 6.42
N THR A 787 -6.79 -0.89 6.48
CA THR A 787 -8.06 -0.15 6.58
C THR A 787 -8.91 -0.37 5.35
N PHE A 788 -8.32 -0.25 4.15
CA PHE A 788 -9.02 -0.52 2.89
C PHE A 788 -9.47 -1.98 2.75
N VAL A 789 -8.65 -2.95 3.20
CA VAL A 789 -9.08 -4.35 3.27
C VAL A 789 -10.27 -4.51 4.21
N HIS A 790 -10.25 -3.85 5.36
CA HIS A 790 -11.31 -3.96 6.36
C HIS A 790 -12.63 -3.36 5.88
N GLU A 791 -12.60 -2.15 5.33
CA GLU A 791 -13.78 -1.42 4.85
C GLU A 791 -14.33 -1.99 3.53
N GLY A 792 -13.44 -2.44 2.64
CA GLY A 792 -13.80 -2.97 1.32
C GLY A 792 -14.35 -4.40 1.33
N ASN A 793 -14.10 -5.17 2.39
CA ASN A 793 -14.48 -6.59 2.47
C ASN A 793 -15.33 -6.87 3.71
N LYS A 794 -16.47 -7.54 3.55
CA LYS A 794 -17.27 -7.99 4.71
C LYS A 794 -16.51 -9.07 5.48
N THR A 795 -16.54 -8.97 6.81
CA THR A 795 -15.93 -9.98 7.71
C THR A 795 -16.69 -11.30 7.67
N CYS A 796 -18.01 -11.25 7.51
CA CYS A 796 -18.85 -12.44 7.35
C CYS A 796 -19.76 -12.30 6.12
N VAL A 797 -19.92 -13.40 5.39
CA VAL A 797 -20.79 -13.53 4.21
C VAL A 797 -21.62 -14.80 4.39
N ASP A 798 -22.95 -14.69 4.28
CA ASP A 798 -23.90 -15.81 4.45
C ASP A 798 -23.73 -16.61 5.75
N GLY A 799 -23.33 -15.94 6.84
CA GLY A 799 -23.08 -16.56 8.14
C GLY A 799 -21.72 -17.26 8.26
N LEU A 800 -20.89 -17.23 7.22
CA LEU A 800 -19.52 -17.74 7.22
C LEU A 800 -18.51 -16.61 7.39
N VAL A 801 -17.41 -16.89 8.08
CA VAL A 801 -16.25 -16.00 8.15
C VAL A 801 -15.62 -15.94 6.77
N ASN A 802 -15.42 -14.73 6.24
CA ASN A 802 -14.68 -14.52 5.01
C ASN A 802 -13.17 -14.69 5.29
N PHE A 803 -12.64 -15.87 4.98
CA PHE A 803 -11.24 -16.18 5.26
C PHE A 803 -10.28 -15.59 4.23
N GLU A 804 -10.73 -15.25 3.03
CA GLU A 804 -9.93 -14.45 2.09
C GLU A 804 -9.59 -13.08 2.69
N LYS A 805 -10.56 -12.42 3.35
CA LYS A 805 -10.30 -11.16 4.08
C LYS A 805 -9.26 -11.39 5.18
N MET A 806 -9.35 -12.49 5.92
CA MET A 806 -8.39 -12.83 6.98
C MET A 806 -6.98 -13.04 6.41
N HIS A 807 -6.87 -13.74 5.28
CA HIS A 807 -5.61 -13.93 4.55
C HIS A 807 -4.99 -12.60 4.12
N MET A 808 -5.79 -11.67 3.58
CA MET A 808 -5.33 -10.34 3.18
C MET A 808 -4.79 -9.53 4.36
N LEU A 809 -5.43 -9.59 5.52
CA LEU A 809 -4.96 -8.91 6.74
C LEU A 809 -3.68 -9.57 7.29
N ALA A 810 -3.66 -10.90 7.34
CA ALA A 810 -2.51 -11.67 7.79
C ALA A 810 -1.28 -11.44 6.91
N GLN A 811 -1.45 -11.21 5.61
CA GLN A 811 -0.36 -10.85 4.70
C GLN A 811 0.40 -9.61 5.17
N THR A 812 -0.31 -8.54 5.58
CA THR A 812 0.35 -7.33 6.11
C THR A 812 1.08 -7.60 7.43
N MET A 813 0.49 -8.42 8.31
CA MET A 813 1.14 -8.83 9.56
C MET A 813 2.41 -9.65 9.30
N ARG A 814 2.39 -10.55 8.30
CA ARG A 814 3.56 -11.31 7.85
C ARG A 814 4.62 -10.40 7.22
N THR A 815 4.22 -9.37 6.47
CA THR A 815 5.16 -8.34 5.99
C THR A 815 5.91 -7.67 7.14
N ILE A 816 5.22 -7.30 8.21
CA ILE A 816 5.85 -6.71 9.41
C ILE A 816 6.83 -7.70 10.07
N ARG A 817 6.43 -8.97 10.21
CA ARG A 817 7.34 -10.03 10.69
C ARG A 817 8.58 -10.16 9.83
N TYR A 818 8.41 -10.17 8.51
CA TYR A 818 9.51 -10.26 7.56
C TYR A 818 10.48 -9.09 7.73
N CYS A 819 9.98 -7.84 7.80
CA CYS A 819 10.79 -6.64 7.99
C CYS A 819 11.72 -6.72 9.22
N ARG A 820 11.29 -7.38 10.30
CA ARG A 820 12.05 -7.55 11.55
C ARG A 820 12.61 -8.96 11.80
N SER A 821 12.67 -9.79 10.76
CA SER A 821 13.16 -11.18 10.85
C SER A 821 14.67 -11.31 11.08
N ARG A 822 15.43 -10.23 10.84
CA ARG A 822 16.87 -10.13 11.11
C ARG A 822 17.14 -9.00 12.09
N HIS A 823 18.23 -9.11 12.84
CA HIS A 823 18.67 -8.05 13.73
C HIS A 823 19.20 -6.85 12.94
N LEU A 824 18.88 -5.64 13.42
CA LEU A 824 19.46 -4.41 12.90
C LEU A 824 20.93 -4.34 13.31
N VAL A 825 21.81 -4.29 12.31
CA VAL A 825 23.26 -4.14 12.49
C VAL A 825 23.71 -2.94 11.67
N LEU A 826 24.14 -1.88 12.35
CA LEU A 826 24.64 -0.65 11.75
C LEU A 826 26.02 -0.35 12.33
N GLU A 827 26.91 0.24 11.53
CA GLU A 827 28.22 0.68 12.00
C GLU A 827 28.08 1.94 12.88
N PRO A 828 28.50 1.90 14.15
CA PRO A 828 28.36 3.03 15.05
C PRO A 828 29.28 4.19 14.64
N PRO A 829 28.79 5.44 14.72
CA PRO A 829 29.62 6.62 14.56
C PRO A 829 30.45 6.91 15.82
N SER A 830 31.19 8.03 15.84
CA SER A 830 32.05 8.43 16.97
C SER A 830 31.24 8.65 18.26
N PRO A 831 31.71 8.19 19.44
CA PRO A 831 30.92 8.20 20.68
C PRO A 831 30.76 9.57 21.36
N LYS A 832 31.37 10.65 20.83
CA LYS A 832 31.54 11.92 21.57
C LYS A 832 30.23 12.67 21.88
N THR A 833 29.13 12.40 21.18
CA THR A 833 27.86 13.15 21.26
C THR A 833 26.63 12.26 21.42
N GLU A 834 26.82 10.98 21.76
CA GLU A 834 25.77 9.95 21.71
C GLU A 834 24.58 10.23 22.65
N MET A 835 24.82 10.56 23.92
CA MET A 835 23.76 10.73 24.91
C MET A 835 22.90 11.97 24.64
N GLU A 836 23.52 13.07 24.25
CA GLU A 836 22.83 14.32 23.88
C GLU A 836 21.96 14.10 22.65
N LEU A 837 22.50 13.42 21.63
CA LEU A 837 21.79 13.16 20.38
C LEU A 837 20.63 12.17 20.57
N ARG A 838 20.81 11.11 21.37
CA ARG A 838 19.72 10.20 21.74
C ARG A 838 18.59 10.94 22.46
N SER A 839 18.94 11.88 23.36
CA SER A 839 17.96 12.69 24.10
C SER A 839 17.24 13.71 23.21
N TYR A 840 17.92 14.27 22.20
CA TYR A 840 17.30 15.14 21.20
C TYR A 840 16.30 14.37 20.32
N ILE A 841 16.71 13.19 19.83
CA ILE A 841 15.92 12.38 18.89
C ILE A 841 14.64 11.82 19.53
N SER A 842 14.65 11.55 20.83
CA SER A 842 13.50 11.00 21.55
C SER A 842 12.38 12.01 21.81
N CYS A 843 12.65 13.31 21.66
CA CYS A 843 11.67 14.38 21.82
C CYS A 843 11.96 15.54 20.85
N LEU A 844 11.54 15.39 19.60
CA LEU A 844 11.81 16.40 18.57
C LEU A 844 10.93 17.64 18.78
N ARG A 845 11.51 18.81 18.52
CA ARG A 845 10.78 20.07 18.52
C ARG A 845 9.83 20.15 17.33
N THR A 846 8.54 20.34 17.58
CA THR A 846 7.50 20.34 16.55
C THR A 846 6.43 21.42 16.77
N ILE A 847 5.92 21.95 15.66
CA ILE A 847 4.64 22.65 15.54
C ILE A 847 3.79 21.80 14.60
N ASP A 848 2.66 21.28 15.07
CA ASP A 848 1.74 20.46 14.26
C ASP A 848 0.56 21.26 13.69
N ASN A 849 0.41 22.53 14.08
CA ASN A 849 -0.59 23.43 13.51
C ASN A 849 -0.10 24.00 12.16
N GLN A 850 -0.63 23.45 11.06
CA GLN A 850 -0.28 23.86 9.70
C GLN A 850 -0.53 25.37 9.43
N ARG A 851 -1.53 26.00 10.06
CA ARG A 851 -1.80 27.44 9.87
C ARG A 851 -0.66 28.29 10.44
N VAL A 852 -0.14 27.92 11.61
CA VAL A 852 1.01 28.58 12.24
C VAL A 852 2.25 28.43 11.36
N LEU A 853 2.53 27.22 10.88
CA LEU A 853 3.66 26.94 9.99
C LEU A 853 3.58 27.74 8.68
N THR A 854 2.41 27.79 8.04
CA THR A 854 2.20 28.58 6.82
C THR A 854 2.39 30.08 7.09
N SER A 855 1.93 30.59 8.23
CA SER A 855 2.16 31.99 8.64
C SER A 855 3.64 32.30 8.82
N LEU A 856 4.40 31.42 9.50
CA LEU A 856 5.85 31.54 9.64
C LEU A 856 6.56 31.55 8.28
N SER A 857 6.20 30.63 7.39
CA SER A 857 6.73 30.57 6.03
C SER A 857 6.46 31.84 5.23
N GLN A 858 5.24 32.40 5.33
CA GLN A 858 4.88 33.66 4.65
C GLN A 858 5.69 34.85 5.17
N LYS A 859 6.02 34.89 6.47
CA LYS A 859 6.90 35.90 7.06
C LYS A 859 8.34 35.78 6.57
N LEU A 860 8.83 34.55 6.35
CA LEU A 860 10.17 34.32 5.81
C LEU A 860 10.29 34.74 4.35
N GLU A 861 9.32 34.35 3.51
CA GLU A 861 9.30 34.62 2.07
C GLU A 861 7.88 35.04 1.63
N PRO A 862 7.57 36.35 1.65
CA PRO A 862 6.30 36.89 1.17
C PRO A 862 6.10 36.62 -0.33
N ARG A 863 4.85 36.35 -0.77
CA ARG A 863 4.55 36.27 -2.22
C ARG A 863 4.80 37.63 -2.85
N ARG A 864 5.57 37.69 -3.95
CA ARG A 864 5.64 38.89 -4.79
C ARG A 864 4.23 39.16 -5.33
N SER A 865 3.67 40.32 -4.99
CA SER A 865 2.39 40.83 -5.45
C SER A 865 2.35 41.04 -6.95
#